data_AF-A0A5C3PEK9-F1
#
_entry.id   AF-A0A5C3PEK9-F1
#
_cell.length_a   1.000
_cell.length_b   1.000
_cell.length_c   1.000
_cell.angle_alpha   90.00
_cell.angle_beta   90.00
_cell.angle_gamma   90.00
#
_symmetry.space_group_name_H-M   'P 1'
#
loop_
_entity.id
_entity.type
_entity.pdbx_description
1 polymer ?
#
loop_
_entity_poly.entity_id
_entity_poly.type
_entity_poly.pdbx_seq_one_letter_code
_entity_poly.pdbx_strand_id
1 'polypeptide(L)'
;MDINPNTIMMAPQLRADEKRDYVNSEGRTRFLQTWFNRPPNGRWLEKDRAPLGFCTPSGLVWGHALNEIGYIERQPGIPVTTIYSRSQVKELGELYDDHEFDGPLVRPRVRRPWPVLKLPKKHPANTDPPLGAIDQGCEEEHEDPECRTYTMRWDEFSDDKGPARAAPAMASGTSVIPEPAKRPGCSADSPHTCRGHLEPNNGSPPLKNWTGAAYHYLWCDHFLDRIKAQKDSSELLARTVHDINRPGVLADKRGIYIFDSPEEMDRFRVSTLVKDLGKPVYELYSPPDAEVDAKCDEPLELDLPNVDDNPGLAESDSPMDVDESEAGGRGENDAQSGDDGSVTEGTAESDTETDDDVEPVTKGPPASGLFNVQDLPKLEEFIPDGLFPDVLLVHDPQKLTNHEQTGDDPVKYKRVYPVFPRDKGETKLSAQKEELVAHLHLHPANQLGSGHHSFVYTAPLTLPPPLSARSRTGQCTVAAKLAYNRCTAHTLLKNEGEVYNALPKHTQEEYCGFNFVPPCHRYPVPVGAIVPKFFGFYVPVSDSHSDDVFHADCSEDEPCRVDRISPILLMEECGQPVEPEKFNADQRTECFSLLLRLHSLPKPVRQGSFYVRNIMIQPGPLTVPPERRSFACPSFRLIDFGRGERFEGGEDKQERAKRWNGFQSRLWDELRIAREQLLIDDPVIGF
;
A
#
# COMPACT_ATOMS: atom_id res chain seq x y z
N MET A 1 1.07 -14.28 -21.73
CA MET A 1 1.72 -15.51 -21.26
C MET A 1 1.18 -15.76 -19.88
N ASP A 2 0.79 -17.00 -19.62
CA ASP A 2 0.40 -17.51 -18.32
C ASP A 2 1.64 -17.58 -17.43
N ILE A 3 1.95 -16.46 -16.78
CA ILE A 3 3.01 -16.41 -15.76
C ILE A 3 2.37 -16.91 -14.48
N ASN A 4 2.39 -18.24 -14.28
CA ASN A 4 2.35 -18.78 -12.94
C ASN A 4 3.75 -18.56 -12.33
N PRO A 5 3.93 -17.65 -11.36
CA PRO A 5 5.23 -17.17 -10.89
C PRO A 5 6.03 -18.18 -10.04
N ASN A 6 5.66 -19.46 -10.08
CA ASN A 6 6.31 -20.51 -9.30
C ASN A 6 7.68 -20.86 -9.89
N THR A 7 8.71 -20.18 -9.38
CA THR A 7 10.12 -20.47 -9.64
C THR A 7 10.44 -21.89 -9.18
N ILE A 8 11.13 -22.66 -10.03
CA ILE A 8 11.70 -23.96 -9.67
C ILE A 8 13.02 -23.67 -8.97
N MET A 9 13.16 -24.12 -7.73
CA MET A 9 14.42 -24.08 -7.02
C MET A 9 14.94 -25.51 -6.84
N MET A 10 16.10 -25.79 -7.45
CA MET A 10 16.91 -26.95 -7.06
C MET A 10 17.43 -26.64 -5.66
N ALA A 11 17.09 -27.45 -4.66
CA ALA A 11 17.55 -27.18 -3.30
C ALA A 11 19.09 -27.26 -3.27
N PRO A 12 19.82 -26.16 -3.03
CA PRO A 12 21.20 -26.26 -2.62
C PRO A 12 21.16 -26.39 -1.11
N GLN A 13 21.08 -27.61 -0.57
CA GLN A 13 21.40 -27.92 0.84
C GLN A 13 20.85 -26.96 1.92
N LEU A 14 19.74 -26.24 1.68
CA LEU A 14 19.11 -25.34 2.67
C LEU A 14 18.53 -26.09 3.88
N ARG A 15 18.63 -27.42 3.89
CA ARG A 15 18.19 -28.30 4.97
C ARG A 15 19.16 -28.41 6.16
N ALA A 16 20.40 -27.92 6.10
CA ALA A 16 21.40 -28.29 7.13
C ALA A 16 22.21 -27.16 7.78
N ASP A 17 22.59 -26.08 7.08
CA ASP A 17 23.73 -25.26 7.57
C ASP A 17 23.47 -23.78 7.95
N GLU A 18 22.22 -23.29 7.92
CA GLU A 18 21.91 -21.93 8.35
C GLU A 18 21.13 -21.86 9.68
N LYS A 19 21.57 -22.63 10.69
CA LYS A 19 21.49 -22.16 12.09
C LYS A 19 22.64 -21.18 12.37
N ARG A 20 22.81 -20.17 11.53
CA ARG A 20 23.55 -18.97 11.95
C ARG A 20 22.51 -18.05 12.56
N ASP A 21 22.71 -17.73 13.83
CA ASP A 21 21.98 -16.68 14.53
C ASP A 21 22.15 -15.35 13.76
N TYR A 22 21.29 -15.12 12.75
CA TYR A 22 21.12 -13.83 12.10
C TYR A 22 19.90 -13.13 12.70
N VAL A 23 19.82 -13.13 14.02
CA VAL A 23 18.98 -12.15 14.73
C VAL A 23 19.76 -10.85 14.66
N ASN A 24 19.48 -10.04 13.64
CA ASN A 24 19.89 -8.64 13.66
C ASN A 24 19.19 -7.99 14.87
N SER A 25 19.96 -7.31 15.71
CA SER A 25 19.51 -6.52 16.86
C SER A 25 18.45 -5.46 16.51
N GLU A 26 18.22 -5.18 15.23
CA GLU A 26 17.28 -4.17 14.73
C GLU A 26 15.89 -4.71 14.30
N GLY A 27 15.63 -6.03 14.43
CA GLY A 27 14.26 -6.56 14.52
C GLY A 27 13.36 -6.55 13.26
N ARG A 28 13.88 -6.24 12.05
CA ARG A 28 13.06 -6.19 10.81
C ARG A 28 13.24 -7.37 9.86
N THR A 29 14.36 -8.10 9.89
CA THR A 29 14.72 -9.02 8.79
C THR A 29 13.71 -10.16 8.61
N ARG A 30 13.13 -10.26 7.41
CA ARG A 30 12.11 -11.26 7.05
C ARG A 30 12.75 -12.44 6.34
N PHE A 31 12.61 -13.66 6.87
CA PHE A 31 13.11 -14.86 6.20
C PHE A 31 11.99 -15.86 5.98
N LEU A 32 12.02 -16.52 4.84
CA LEU A 32 11.14 -17.65 4.59
C LEU A 32 11.67 -18.87 5.35
N GLN A 33 10.91 -19.34 6.34
CA GLN A 33 11.29 -20.52 7.15
C GLN A 33 10.25 -21.64 7.08
N THR A 34 9.05 -21.35 6.58
CA THR A 34 7.95 -22.31 6.52
C THR A 34 8.18 -23.34 5.44
N TRP A 35 7.88 -24.60 5.78
CA TRP A 35 7.83 -25.72 4.86
C TRP A 35 6.44 -26.33 4.90
N PHE A 36 5.82 -26.49 3.73
CA PHE A 36 4.57 -27.22 3.59
C PHE A 36 4.89 -28.68 3.26
N ASN A 37 4.47 -29.55 4.17
CA ASN A 37 4.66 -30.98 4.02
C ASN A 37 3.76 -31.52 2.91
N ARG A 38 4.24 -32.57 2.25
CA ARG A 38 3.48 -33.28 1.23
C ARG A 38 3.35 -34.75 1.57
N PRO A 39 2.25 -35.41 1.16
CA PRO A 39 2.10 -36.83 1.36
C PRO A 39 3.23 -37.57 0.62
N PRO A 40 3.80 -38.66 1.16
CA PRO A 40 4.92 -39.37 0.54
C PRO A 40 4.68 -39.84 -0.90
N ASN A 41 3.40 -40.01 -1.27
CA ASN A 41 2.92 -40.41 -2.60
C ASN A 41 2.23 -39.25 -3.36
N GLY A 42 2.44 -38.01 -2.94
CA GLY A 42 1.90 -36.80 -3.59
C GLY A 42 2.35 -36.68 -5.04
N ARG A 43 1.46 -36.18 -5.91
CA ARG A 43 1.73 -36.08 -7.36
C ARG A 43 2.78 -35.01 -7.66
N TRP A 44 3.43 -35.10 -8.81
CA TRP A 44 4.29 -34.01 -9.28
C TRP A 44 3.48 -32.71 -9.41
N LEU A 45 3.94 -31.62 -8.79
CA LEU A 45 3.35 -30.30 -8.99
C LEU A 45 3.78 -29.80 -10.37
N GLU A 46 2.84 -29.73 -11.31
CA GLU A 46 3.05 -29.16 -12.65
C GLU A 46 3.15 -27.62 -12.57
N LYS A 47 3.98 -27.00 -13.42
CA LYS A 47 4.24 -25.54 -13.35
C LYS A 47 3.05 -24.75 -13.88
N ASP A 48 2.44 -25.26 -14.93
CA ASP A 48 1.27 -24.73 -15.64
C ASP A 48 -0.05 -24.99 -14.92
N ARG A 49 -0.07 -25.89 -13.93
CA ARG A 49 -1.27 -26.25 -13.16
C ARG A 49 -1.16 -25.99 -11.67
N ALA A 50 -0.25 -25.11 -11.25
CA ALA A 50 -0.19 -24.79 -9.84
C ALA A 50 -1.47 -24.02 -9.41
N PRO A 51 -2.02 -24.33 -8.22
CA PRO A 51 -3.19 -23.65 -7.69
C PRO A 51 -3.00 -22.14 -7.69
N LEU A 52 -4.07 -21.40 -7.99
CA LEU A 52 -3.99 -19.94 -8.02
C LEU A 52 -3.91 -19.38 -6.60
N GLY A 53 -4.75 -19.87 -5.70
CA GLY A 53 -4.91 -19.32 -4.36
C GLY A 53 -5.30 -17.84 -4.38
N PHE A 54 -5.00 -17.15 -3.29
CA PHE A 54 -5.07 -15.71 -3.22
C PHE A 54 -3.75 -15.10 -3.68
N CYS A 55 -3.87 -14.13 -4.60
CA CYS A 55 -2.75 -13.42 -5.17
C CYS A 55 -2.82 -11.93 -4.85
N THR A 56 -1.67 -11.27 -4.91
CA THR A 56 -1.61 -9.81 -5.03
C THR A 56 -2.38 -9.32 -6.26
N PRO A 57 -2.76 -8.04 -6.33
CA PRO A 57 -3.37 -7.45 -7.52
C PRO A 57 -2.54 -7.63 -8.81
N SER A 58 -1.21 -7.76 -8.69
CA SER A 58 -0.29 -8.03 -9.79
C SER A 58 -0.16 -9.52 -10.13
N GLY A 59 -0.93 -10.41 -9.48
CA GLY A 59 -0.94 -11.85 -9.76
C GLY A 59 0.17 -12.65 -9.09
N LEU A 60 0.95 -12.05 -8.19
CA LEU A 60 2.03 -12.72 -7.46
C LEU A 60 1.50 -13.45 -6.21
N VAL A 61 2.17 -14.54 -5.83
CA VAL A 61 1.90 -15.33 -4.62
C VAL A 61 1.86 -14.41 -3.40
N TRP A 62 0.82 -14.57 -2.59
CA TRP A 62 0.53 -13.70 -1.45
C TRP A 62 0.16 -14.50 -0.20
N GLY A 63 0.56 -13.99 0.97
CA GLY A 63 0.13 -14.48 2.27
C GLY A 63 -0.08 -13.30 3.23
N HIS A 64 -1.02 -13.43 4.16
CA HIS A 64 -1.32 -12.39 5.14
C HIS A 64 -0.20 -12.22 6.17
N ALA A 65 0.44 -13.32 6.55
CA ALA A 65 1.60 -13.35 7.43
C ALA A 65 2.77 -14.13 6.79
N LEU A 66 3.98 -13.96 7.33
CA LEU A 66 5.18 -14.62 6.77
C LEU A 66 5.11 -16.14 6.83
N ASN A 67 4.47 -16.70 7.86
CA ASN A 67 4.27 -18.14 8.00
C ASN A 67 3.23 -18.71 7.02
N GLU A 68 2.49 -17.86 6.31
CA GLU A 68 1.54 -18.27 5.27
C GLU A 68 2.18 -18.37 3.88
N ILE A 69 3.49 -18.12 3.75
CA ILE A 69 4.26 -18.38 2.53
C ILE A 69 5.30 -19.41 2.92
N GLY A 70 5.55 -20.40 2.06
CA GLY A 70 6.47 -21.48 2.42
C GLY A 70 6.97 -22.27 1.23
N TYR A 71 8.08 -22.96 1.46
CA TYR A 71 8.64 -23.93 0.51
C TYR A 71 7.77 -25.18 0.48
N ILE A 72 7.58 -25.74 -0.71
CA ILE A 72 6.88 -27.00 -0.92
C ILE A 72 7.63 -27.86 -1.94
N GLU A 73 7.74 -29.17 -1.68
CA GLU A 73 8.38 -30.11 -2.60
C GLU A 73 7.52 -30.32 -3.86
N ARG A 74 8.10 -30.17 -5.06
CA ARG A 74 7.38 -30.47 -6.31
C ARG A 74 7.08 -31.95 -6.44
N GLN A 75 7.98 -32.80 -5.97
CA GLN A 75 7.76 -34.22 -5.78
C GLN A 75 8.32 -34.66 -4.44
N PRO A 76 7.51 -35.34 -3.62
CA PRO A 76 7.95 -35.86 -2.34
C PRO A 76 9.23 -36.68 -2.46
N GLY A 77 10.23 -36.37 -1.64
CA GLY A 77 11.51 -37.09 -1.60
C GLY A 77 12.51 -36.72 -2.69
N ILE A 78 12.17 -35.80 -3.61
CA ILE A 78 13.11 -35.19 -4.57
C ILE A 78 13.41 -33.77 -4.08
N PRO A 79 14.69 -33.33 -4.07
CA PRO A 79 15.11 -32.00 -3.60
C PRO A 79 14.78 -30.87 -4.61
N VAL A 80 13.60 -30.93 -5.24
CA VAL A 80 13.08 -29.89 -6.12
C VAL A 80 11.93 -29.20 -5.41
N THR A 81 12.07 -27.91 -5.14
CA THR A 81 11.12 -27.13 -4.36
C THR A 81 10.56 -25.97 -5.16
N THR A 82 9.40 -25.48 -4.73
CA THR A 82 8.80 -24.22 -5.18
C THR A 82 8.17 -23.51 -3.98
N ILE A 83 7.61 -22.33 -4.17
CA ILE A 83 7.02 -21.53 -3.09
C ILE A 83 5.54 -21.37 -3.35
N TYR A 84 4.73 -21.82 -2.40
CA TYR A 84 3.28 -21.65 -2.38
C TYR A 84 2.89 -20.77 -1.19
N SER A 85 1.67 -20.23 -1.22
CA SER A 85 1.01 -19.67 -0.04
C SER A 85 0.05 -20.64 0.61
N ARG A 86 -0.36 -20.36 1.86
CA ARG A 86 -1.40 -21.08 2.61
C ARG A 86 -2.65 -21.29 1.78
N SER A 87 -3.09 -20.25 1.06
CA SER A 87 -4.27 -20.33 0.18
C SER A 87 -4.08 -21.29 -1.00
N GLN A 88 -2.88 -21.37 -1.57
CA GLN A 88 -2.56 -22.32 -2.64
C GLN A 88 -2.47 -23.75 -2.11
N VAL A 89 -1.93 -23.96 -0.90
CA VAL A 89 -1.91 -25.28 -0.24
C VAL A 89 -3.34 -25.73 0.09
N LYS A 90 -4.20 -24.82 0.56
CA LYS A 90 -5.62 -25.11 0.80
C LYS A 90 -6.33 -25.55 -0.48
N GLU A 91 -6.08 -24.86 -1.59
CA GLU A 91 -6.65 -25.22 -2.91
C GLU A 91 -6.05 -26.53 -3.46
N LEU A 92 -4.76 -26.79 -3.21
CA LEU A 92 -4.13 -28.08 -3.53
C LEU A 92 -4.81 -29.24 -2.79
N GLY A 93 -5.24 -29.03 -1.56
CA GLY A 93 -5.99 -29.99 -0.74
C GLY A 93 -5.14 -31.12 -0.13
N GLU A 94 -3.81 -31.08 -0.29
CA GLU A 94 -2.89 -32.08 0.27
C GLU A 94 -2.37 -31.64 1.65
N LEU A 95 -2.66 -32.43 2.70
CA LEU A 95 -2.15 -32.21 4.07
C LEU A 95 -2.37 -30.78 4.62
N TYR A 96 -3.48 -30.16 4.24
CA TYR A 96 -3.84 -28.84 4.75
C TYR A 96 -4.70 -28.98 6.02
N ASP A 97 -4.26 -28.35 7.11
CA ASP A 97 -5.03 -28.23 8.35
C ASP A 97 -5.18 -26.75 8.73
N ASP A 98 -6.43 -26.29 8.91
CA ASP A 98 -6.71 -24.92 9.34
C ASP A 98 -6.22 -24.65 10.78
N HIS A 99 -6.01 -25.68 11.61
CA HIS A 99 -5.52 -25.55 12.98
C HIS A 99 -4.02 -25.25 13.10
N GLU A 100 -3.23 -25.43 12.02
CA GLU A 100 -1.80 -25.13 12.00
C GLU A 100 -1.49 -23.62 11.90
N PHE A 101 -2.49 -22.79 11.64
CA PHE A 101 -2.30 -21.37 11.35
C PHE A 101 -3.08 -20.47 12.31
N ASP A 102 -2.48 -19.33 12.62
CA ASP A 102 -3.10 -18.30 13.45
C ASP A 102 -4.18 -17.57 12.64
N GLY A 103 -5.45 -17.85 12.96
CA GLY A 103 -6.60 -17.13 12.42
C GLY A 103 -7.09 -17.59 11.04
N PRO A 104 -8.18 -16.97 10.56
CA PRO A 104 -8.84 -17.37 9.33
C PRO A 104 -8.02 -17.01 8.10
N LEU A 105 -8.20 -17.76 7.02
CA LEU A 105 -7.65 -17.41 5.72
C LEU A 105 -8.39 -16.19 5.16
N VAL A 106 -7.66 -15.09 4.93
CA VAL A 106 -8.22 -13.81 4.48
C VAL A 106 -7.73 -13.40 3.10
N ARG A 107 -8.46 -12.54 2.39
CA ARG A 107 -8.06 -12.04 1.06
C ARG A 107 -7.18 -10.78 1.18
N PRO A 108 -6.30 -10.50 0.20
CA PRO A 108 -5.55 -9.25 0.16
C PRO A 108 -6.48 -8.04 0.21
N ARG A 109 -6.13 -7.07 1.06
CA ARG A 109 -6.93 -5.88 1.35
C ARG A 109 -6.05 -4.63 1.25
N VAL A 110 -6.60 -3.56 0.68
CA VAL A 110 -5.93 -2.26 0.62
C VAL A 110 -5.84 -1.67 2.02
N ARG A 111 -4.65 -1.28 2.44
CA ARG A 111 -4.38 -0.50 3.65
C ARG A 111 -4.57 0.97 3.36
N ARG A 112 -5.40 1.63 4.17
CA ARG A 112 -5.70 3.06 4.03
C ARG A 112 -4.68 3.85 4.84
N PRO A 113 -4.01 4.86 4.24
CA PRO A 113 -3.07 5.70 4.95
C PRO A 113 -3.82 6.53 6.02
N TRP A 114 -3.06 7.15 6.91
CA TRP A 114 -3.61 7.97 7.98
C TRP A 114 -4.52 9.07 7.40
N PRO A 115 -5.79 9.18 7.85
CA PRO A 115 -6.73 10.07 7.17
C PRO A 115 -6.37 11.55 7.30
N VAL A 116 -6.13 12.19 6.17
CA VAL A 116 -5.83 13.62 5.98
C VAL A 116 -7.04 14.35 5.43
N LEU A 117 -7.80 13.74 4.53
CA LEU A 117 -8.96 14.33 3.89
C LEU A 117 -10.20 14.25 4.79
N LYS A 118 -11.09 15.23 4.62
CA LYS A 118 -12.42 15.22 5.24
C LYS A 118 -13.48 15.76 4.30
N LEU A 119 -14.69 15.24 4.47
CA LEU A 119 -15.92 15.70 3.85
C LEU A 119 -17.01 15.92 4.91
N PRO A 120 -18.03 16.74 4.60
CA PRO A 120 -19.24 16.79 5.41
C PRO A 120 -19.85 15.39 5.59
N LYS A 121 -20.27 15.04 6.82
CA LYS A 121 -20.66 13.67 7.23
C LYS A 121 -21.68 12.96 6.32
N LYS A 122 -22.53 13.70 5.60
CA LYS A 122 -23.59 13.17 4.72
C LYS A 122 -23.37 13.51 3.25
N HIS A 123 -22.16 13.89 2.86
CA HIS A 123 -21.87 14.22 1.48
C HIS A 123 -21.96 12.96 0.60
N PRO A 124 -22.63 13.01 -0.56
CA PRO A 124 -22.81 11.84 -1.43
C PRO A 124 -21.50 11.31 -2.03
N ALA A 125 -20.44 12.13 -2.08
CA ALA A 125 -19.11 11.71 -2.52
C ALA A 125 -18.27 11.03 -1.42
N ASN A 126 -18.86 10.74 -0.26
CA ASN A 126 -18.17 9.97 0.77
C ASN A 126 -17.98 8.52 0.28
N THR A 127 -16.81 7.95 0.53
CA THR A 127 -16.46 6.59 0.11
C THR A 127 -16.97 5.56 1.12
N ASP A 128 -16.86 4.27 0.78
CA ASP A 128 -16.93 3.19 1.77
C ASP A 128 -15.58 2.45 1.76
N PRO A 129 -14.81 2.50 2.87
CA PRO A 129 -15.07 3.24 4.11
C PRO A 129 -15.10 4.76 3.93
N PRO A 130 -15.78 5.52 4.80
CA PRO A 130 -15.89 6.97 4.69
C PRO A 130 -14.54 7.68 4.84
N LEU A 131 -14.39 8.81 4.15
CA LEU A 131 -13.23 9.69 4.30
C LEU A 131 -13.08 10.13 5.76
N GLY A 132 -11.89 9.95 6.31
CA GLY A 132 -11.63 10.15 7.74
C GLY A 132 -11.67 8.87 8.57
N ALA A 133 -12.08 7.73 8.02
CA ALA A 133 -12.03 6.44 8.73
C ALA A 133 -10.59 5.96 8.88
N ILE A 134 -10.20 5.66 10.12
CA ILE A 134 -8.88 5.10 10.46
C ILE A 134 -8.86 3.63 10.04
N ASP A 135 -7.74 3.19 9.46
CA ASP A 135 -7.52 1.78 9.16
C ASP A 135 -7.18 1.04 10.46
N GLN A 136 -8.08 0.15 10.90
CA GLN A 136 -7.92 -0.66 12.11
C GLN A 136 -7.24 -2.01 11.85
N GLY A 137 -6.70 -2.23 10.64
CA GLY A 137 -6.16 -3.51 10.23
C GLY A 137 -7.20 -4.41 9.58
N CYS A 138 -6.86 -5.70 9.45
CA CYS A 138 -7.70 -6.66 8.72
C CYS A 138 -8.71 -7.40 9.61
N GLU A 139 -8.55 -7.39 10.94
CA GLU A 139 -9.37 -8.20 11.86
C GLU A 139 -10.87 -7.93 11.71
N GLU A 140 -11.25 -6.65 11.59
CA GLU A 140 -12.65 -6.21 11.53
C GLU A 140 -13.21 -6.12 10.10
N GLU A 141 -12.37 -5.93 9.08
CA GLU A 141 -12.83 -5.67 7.70
C GLU A 141 -13.24 -6.94 6.92
N HIS A 142 -12.90 -8.12 7.44
CA HIS A 142 -13.38 -9.39 6.88
C HIS A 142 -14.75 -9.82 7.44
N GLU A 143 -15.33 -9.04 8.35
CA GLU A 143 -16.70 -9.21 8.82
C GLU A 143 -17.73 -8.77 7.74
N ASP A 144 -18.99 -9.19 7.93
CA ASP A 144 -20.11 -8.87 7.04
C ASP A 144 -20.15 -7.35 6.74
N PRO A 145 -20.18 -6.93 5.45
CA PRO A 145 -20.30 -5.52 5.08
C PRO A 145 -21.40 -4.76 5.80
N GLU A 146 -22.52 -5.41 6.16
CA GLU A 146 -23.63 -4.79 6.89
C GLU A 146 -23.31 -4.49 8.36
N CYS A 147 -22.29 -5.15 8.93
CA CYS A 147 -21.87 -5.02 10.33
C CYS A 147 -20.59 -4.19 10.52
N ARG A 148 -19.95 -3.71 9.45
CA ARG A 148 -18.70 -2.97 9.55
C ARG A 148 -18.88 -1.67 10.31
N THR A 149 -18.11 -1.49 11.37
CA THR A 149 -18.01 -0.22 12.10
C THR A 149 -16.66 0.42 11.84
N TYR A 150 -16.64 1.75 11.71
CA TYR A 150 -15.42 2.49 11.41
C TYR A 150 -15.09 3.46 12.53
N THR A 151 -13.87 3.38 13.06
CA THR A 151 -13.33 4.44 13.91
C THR A 151 -12.99 5.65 13.04
N MET A 152 -13.70 6.75 13.25
CA MET A 152 -13.45 8.01 12.55
C MET A 152 -12.39 8.84 13.27
N ARG A 153 -11.47 9.43 12.51
CA ARG A 153 -10.61 10.50 13.03
C ARG A 153 -11.49 11.68 13.39
N TRP A 154 -11.61 11.95 14.68
CA TRP A 154 -12.35 13.09 15.21
C TRP A 154 -11.60 14.39 14.89
N ASP A 155 -12.35 15.42 14.52
CA ASP A 155 -11.80 16.75 14.29
C ASP A 155 -11.42 17.37 15.65
N GLU A 156 -10.14 17.63 15.89
CA GLU A 156 -9.72 18.52 16.99
C GLU A 156 -10.11 19.99 16.72
N PHE A 157 -10.53 20.31 15.49
CA PHE A 157 -10.79 21.66 14.99
C PHE A 157 -12.14 21.81 14.27
N SER A 158 -13.17 21.00 14.57
CA SER A 158 -14.49 21.23 13.98
C SER A 158 -15.16 22.44 14.64
N ASP A 159 -14.94 23.62 14.06
CA ASP A 159 -15.88 24.73 14.17
C ASP A 159 -17.13 24.40 13.34
N ASP A 160 -17.93 23.44 13.82
CA ASP A 160 -19.35 23.37 13.48
C ASP A 160 -20.09 24.55 14.16
N LYS A 161 -19.71 25.78 13.79
CA LYS A 161 -20.59 26.95 13.95
C LYS A 161 -21.17 27.23 12.57
N GLY A 162 -22.47 26.96 12.46
CA GLY A 162 -23.27 27.20 11.24
C GLY A 162 -23.15 28.65 10.73
N PRO A 163 -23.70 28.92 9.53
CA PRO A 163 -23.44 30.15 8.80
C PRO A 163 -23.78 31.39 9.64
N ALA A 164 -22.81 32.30 9.72
CA ALA A 164 -22.90 33.56 10.44
C ALA A 164 -24.15 34.33 10.04
N ARG A 165 -25.12 34.40 10.96
CA ARG A 165 -26.19 35.40 10.89
C ARG A 165 -25.62 36.73 11.37
N ALA A 166 -25.84 37.76 10.55
CA ALA A 166 -25.41 39.13 10.76
C ALA A 166 -25.66 39.64 12.19
N ALA A 167 -24.64 40.29 12.75
CA ALA A 167 -24.71 40.96 14.04
C ALA A 167 -25.72 42.13 13.99
N PRO A 168 -26.40 42.39 15.12
CA PRO A 168 -26.37 43.76 15.60
C PRO A 168 -26.02 43.89 17.10
N ALA A 169 -25.16 44.88 17.35
CA ALA A 169 -25.02 45.76 18.50
C ALA A 169 -25.37 45.27 19.93
N MET A 170 -24.30 45.18 20.74
CA MET A 170 -24.15 45.60 22.15
C MET A 170 -25.43 45.88 22.98
N ALA A 171 -25.63 45.07 24.03
CA ALA A 171 -26.11 45.56 25.32
C ALA A 171 -25.61 44.66 26.47
N SER A 172 -25.14 45.35 27.51
CA SER A 172 -24.59 44.86 28.78
C SER A 172 -25.58 44.04 29.61
N GLY A 173 -25.10 43.05 30.39
CA GLY A 173 -25.88 42.54 31.52
C GLY A 173 -25.63 41.08 31.93
N THR A 174 -24.88 40.92 33.03
CA THR A 174 -25.06 39.91 34.09
C THR A 174 -24.94 38.40 33.80
N SER A 175 -23.93 37.83 34.45
CA SER A 175 -23.68 36.42 34.79
C SER A 175 -24.93 35.60 35.13
N VAL A 176 -25.24 34.59 34.31
CA VAL A 176 -25.89 33.34 34.73
C VAL A 176 -25.31 32.20 33.88
N ILE A 177 -24.73 31.20 34.54
CA ILE A 177 -24.26 29.94 33.93
C ILE A 177 -25.50 29.15 33.49
N PRO A 178 -25.69 28.80 32.20
CA PRO A 178 -26.75 27.87 31.80
C PRO A 178 -26.30 26.43 32.07
N GLU A 179 -27.19 25.67 32.71
CA GLU A 179 -27.03 24.23 32.93
C GLU A 179 -26.69 23.47 31.62
N PRO A 180 -25.85 22.41 31.69
CA PRO A 180 -25.54 21.59 30.53
C PRO A 180 -26.81 20.91 29.99
N ALA A 181 -27.02 21.07 28.69
CA ALA A 181 -28.13 20.50 27.94
C ALA A 181 -28.27 18.99 28.15
N LYS A 182 -29.49 18.55 28.45
CA LYS A 182 -29.91 17.15 28.57
C LYS A 182 -29.53 16.38 27.30
N ARG A 183 -28.72 15.32 27.45
CA ARG A 183 -28.49 14.28 26.42
C ARG A 183 -29.81 13.51 26.14
N PRO A 184 -29.98 12.91 24.96
CA PRO A 184 -31.26 12.28 24.58
C PRO A 184 -31.58 11.12 25.52
N GLY A 185 -32.62 11.27 26.33
CA GLY A 185 -33.14 10.19 27.17
C GLY A 185 -33.78 9.10 26.32
N CYS A 186 -33.67 7.85 26.79
CA CYS A 186 -34.42 6.71 26.26
C CYS A 186 -35.93 7.02 26.20
N SER A 187 -36.62 6.45 25.21
CA SER A 187 -38.01 6.75 24.79
C SER A 187 -39.04 6.94 25.92
N ALA A 188 -40.03 7.80 25.65
CA ALA A 188 -40.97 8.43 26.58
C ALA A 188 -42.03 7.52 27.25
N ASP A 189 -41.92 6.20 27.20
CA ASP A 189 -43.01 5.28 27.59
C ASP A 189 -42.73 4.46 28.87
N SER A 190 -42.12 5.07 29.89
CA SER A 190 -41.95 4.45 31.21
C SER A 190 -42.32 5.43 32.33
N PRO A 191 -42.97 4.98 33.43
CA PRO A 191 -43.36 5.83 34.56
C PRO A 191 -42.15 6.38 35.36
N HIS A 192 -40.91 6.00 35.02
CA HIS A 192 -39.70 6.45 35.69
C HIS A 192 -38.89 7.45 34.86
N THR A 193 -38.49 8.57 35.47
CA THR A 193 -37.65 9.59 34.83
C THR A 193 -36.22 9.08 34.71
N CYS A 194 -35.81 8.64 33.50
CA CYS A 194 -34.46 8.15 33.22
C CYS A 194 -33.41 9.26 33.43
N ARG A 195 -32.52 9.11 34.42
CA ARG A 195 -31.40 10.04 34.70
C ARG A 195 -30.07 9.63 34.06
N GLY A 196 -30.06 8.54 33.29
CA GLY A 196 -28.86 7.91 32.71
C GLY A 196 -28.85 6.39 32.95
N HIS A 197 -27.85 5.68 32.43
CA HIS A 197 -27.71 4.23 32.63
C HIS A 197 -27.30 3.85 34.07
N LEU A 198 -26.66 4.76 34.79
CA LEU A 198 -26.02 4.51 36.08
C LEU A 198 -26.59 5.39 37.20
N GLU A 199 -26.78 4.80 38.36
CA GLU A 199 -27.17 5.46 39.61
C GLU A 199 -26.09 5.24 40.68
N PRO A 200 -25.75 6.26 41.49
CA PRO A 200 -24.76 6.09 42.54
C PRO A 200 -25.28 5.13 43.63
N ASN A 201 -24.45 4.18 44.07
CA ASN A 201 -24.81 3.18 45.08
C ASN A 201 -24.74 3.76 46.52
N ASN A 202 -25.49 4.84 46.77
CA ASN A 202 -25.45 5.60 48.02
C ASN A 202 -26.39 5.05 49.12
N GLY A 203 -26.91 3.83 48.95
CA GLY A 203 -27.75 3.17 49.95
C GLY A 203 -26.98 2.96 51.26
N SER A 204 -27.69 3.00 52.40
CA SER A 204 -27.14 2.62 53.72
C SER A 204 -27.88 1.41 54.26
N PRO A 205 -27.31 0.18 54.20
CA PRO A 205 -25.98 -0.15 53.67
C PRO A 205 -25.94 -0.18 52.12
N PRO A 206 -24.76 0.02 51.49
CA PRO A 206 -24.62 0.01 50.04
C PRO A 206 -24.91 -1.38 49.49
N LEU A 207 -25.51 -1.44 48.30
CA LEU A 207 -25.84 -2.73 47.69
C LEU A 207 -24.54 -3.46 47.36
N LYS A 208 -24.47 -4.70 47.78
CA LYS A 208 -23.34 -5.58 47.54
C LYS A 208 -23.76 -6.72 46.62
N ASN A 209 -22.80 -7.23 45.87
CA ASN A 209 -22.98 -8.46 45.13
C ASN A 209 -22.99 -9.67 46.09
N TRP A 210 -23.19 -10.86 45.51
CA TRP A 210 -23.23 -12.11 46.27
C TRP A 210 -21.86 -12.49 46.88
N THR A 211 -20.74 -11.91 46.43
CA THR A 211 -19.41 -12.06 47.05
C THR A 211 -19.12 -11.06 48.17
N GLY A 212 -20.03 -10.12 48.46
CA GLY A 212 -19.90 -9.11 49.50
C GLY A 212 -19.20 -7.81 49.08
N ALA A 213 -18.84 -7.65 47.81
CA ALA A 213 -18.27 -6.43 47.25
C ALA A 213 -19.37 -5.41 46.91
N ALA A 214 -19.17 -4.14 47.30
CA ALA A 214 -20.12 -3.07 47.00
C ALA A 214 -19.95 -2.58 45.56
N TYR A 215 -21.07 -2.34 44.87
CA TYR A 215 -21.04 -1.71 43.56
C TYR A 215 -20.62 -0.25 43.66
N HIS A 216 -19.88 0.26 42.67
CA HIS A 216 -19.56 1.68 42.58
C HIS A 216 -20.78 2.47 42.06
N TYR A 217 -21.43 1.93 41.04
CA TYR A 217 -22.71 2.43 40.52
C TYR A 217 -23.64 1.25 40.25
N LEU A 218 -24.93 1.47 40.46
CA LEU A 218 -25.99 0.55 40.11
C LEU A 218 -26.54 0.91 38.73
N TRP A 219 -27.11 -0.08 38.04
CA TRP A 219 -27.92 0.20 36.87
C TRP A 219 -29.22 0.87 37.30
N CYS A 220 -29.69 1.86 36.53
CA CYS A 220 -31.01 2.42 36.79
C CYS A 220 -32.11 1.38 36.57
N ASP A 221 -33.26 1.55 37.24
CA ASP A 221 -34.37 0.59 37.19
C ASP A 221 -34.84 0.29 35.76
N HIS A 222 -34.81 1.29 34.88
CA HIS A 222 -35.15 1.12 33.46
C HIS A 222 -34.17 0.20 32.73
N PHE A 223 -32.86 0.34 32.98
CA PHE A 223 -31.86 -0.52 32.35
C PHE A 223 -31.93 -1.95 32.90
N LEU A 224 -32.22 -2.11 34.20
CA LEU A 224 -32.46 -3.43 34.80
C LEU A 224 -33.66 -4.15 34.16
N ASP A 225 -34.75 -3.43 33.86
CA ASP A 225 -35.91 -4.03 33.20
C ASP A 225 -35.61 -4.43 31.75
N ARG A 226 -34.75 -3.67 31.03
CA ARG A 226 -34.26 -4.08 29.71
C ARG A 226 -33.36 -5.32 29.77
N ILE A 227 -32.50 -5.42 30.79
CA ILE A 227 -31.69 -6.63 31.04
C ILE A 227 -32.59 -7.85 31.26
N LYS A 228 -33.66 -7.71 32.04
CA LYS A 228 -34.62 -8.82 32.31
C LYS A 228 -35.44 -9.22 31.09
N ALA A 229 -35.71 -8.28 30.18
CA ALA A 229 -36.48 -8.52 28.95
C ALA A 229 -35.68 -9.22 27.85
N GLN A 230 -34.34 -9.27 27.95
CA GLN A 230 -33.47 -9.91 26.96
C GLN A 230 -33.20 -11.38 27.32
N LYS A 231 -33.18 -12.24 26.29
CA LYS A 231 -32.89 -13.67 26.45
C LYS A 231 -31.40 -13.92 26.75
N ASP A 232 -30.51 -13.08 26.22
CA ASP A 232 -29.10 -13.01 26.59
C ASP A 232 -28.74 -11.59 27.06
N SER A 233 -28.51 -11.46 28.37
CA SER A 233 -28.14 -10.20 29.01
C SER A 233 -26.67 -9.83 28.83
N SER A 234 -25.83 -10.77 28.40
CA SER A 234 -24.36 -10.64 28.41
C SER A 234 -23.88 -9.69 27.31
N GLU A 235 -24.50 -9.77 26.14
CA GLU A 235 -24.19 -8.91 24.99
C GLU A 235 -24.61 -7.44 25.24
N LEU A 236 -25.78 -7.22 25.84
CA LEU A 236 -26.25 -5.87 26.18
C LEU A 236 -25.36 -5.22 27.25
N LEU A 237 -24.89 -6.00 28.23
CA LEU A 237 -23.95 -5.54 29.26
C LEU A 237 -22.58 -5.21 28.66
N ALA A 238 -22.05 -6.07 27.77
CA ALA A 238 -20.77 -5.85 27.11
C ALA A 238 -20.77 -4.56 26.27
N ARG A 239 -21.83 -4.35 25.46
CA ARG A 239 -22.02 -3.11 24.69
C ARG A 239 -22.11 -1.88 25.59
N THR A 240 -22.86 -1.95 26.68
CA THR A 240 -23.03 -0.80 27.60
C THR A 240 -21.74 -0.48 28.36
N VAL A 241 -20.94 -1.48 28.73
CA VAL A 241 -19.61 -1.27 29.32
C VAL A 241 -18.64 -0.65 28.31
N HIS A 242 -18.72 -1.05 27.04
CA HIS A 242 -17.94 -0.46 25.95
C HIS A 242 -18.30 1.03 25.77
N ASP A 243 -19.58 1.38 25.80
CA ASP A 243 -20.07 2.77 25.70
C ASP A 243 -19.61 3.69 26.84
N ILE A 244 -19.30 3.12 28.02
CA ILE A 244 -18.75 3.87 29.17
C ILE A 244 -17.30 4.35 28.89
N ASN A 245 -16.62 3.76 27.90
CA ASN A 245 -15.29 4.16 27.39
C ASN A 245 -14.27 4.47 28.49
N ARG A 246 -14.19 3.59 29.50
CA ARG A 246 -13.21 3.68 30.59
C ARG A 246 -12.54 2.32 30.79
N PRO A 247 -11.20 2.24 30.76
CA PRO A 247 -10.48 1.00 31.08
C PRO A 247 -10.69 0.61 32.54
N GLY A 248 -10.73 -0.69 32.83
CA GLY A 248 -10.92 -1.20 34.20
C GLY A 248 -12.38 -1.19 34.69
N VAL A 249 -13.37 -1.19 33.79
CA VAL A 249 -14.79 -1.33 34.16
C VAL A 249 -15.23 -2.79 34.03
N LEU A 250 -15.79 -3.35 35.11
CA LEU A 250 -16.52 -4.62 35.07
C LEU A 250 -17.98 -4.37 35.42
N ALA A 251 -18.89 -5.15 34.83
CA ALA A 251 -20.31 -5.07 35.14
C ALA A 251 -20.93 -6.45 35.32
N ASP A 252 -21.97 -6.50 36.14
CA ASP A 252 -22.89 -7.64 36.21
C ASP A 252 -24.33 -7.16 36.02
N LYS A 253 -25.30 -8.04 36.27
CA LYS A 253 -26.73 -7.74 36.06
C LYS A 253 -27.30 -6.69 37.02
N ARG A 254 -26.54 -6.20 38.01
CA ARG A 254 -27.02 -5.24 39.03
C ARG A 254 -26.25 -3.92 39.04
N GLY A 255 -24.99 -3.91 38.65
CA GLY A 255 -24.22 -2.67 38.60
C GLY A 255 -22.82 -2.85 38.04
N ILE A 256 -21.99 -1.82 38.24
CA ILE A 256 -20.63 -1.73 37.74
C ILE A 256 -19.60 -1.56 38.87
N TYR A 257 -18.40 -2.06 38.58
CA TYR A 257 -17.18 -1.88 39.36
C TYR A 257 -16.18 -1.12 38.49
N ILE A 258 -15.42 -0.24 39.12
CA ILE A 258 -14.35 0.51 38.49
C ILE A 258 -13.06 0.15 39.22
N PHE A 259 -12.05 -0.26 38.48
CA PHE A 259 -10.72 -0.59 38.97
C PHE A 259 -9.71 0.39 38.38
N ASP A 260 -8.73 0.79 39.17
CA ASP A 260 -7.71 1.74 38.73
C ASP A 260 -6.53 1.04 38.03
N SER A 261 -6.45 -0.30 38.11
CA SER A 261 -5.43 -1.11 37.44
C SER A 261 -5.96 -2.45 36.91
N PRO A 262 -5.44 -2.97 35.78
CA PRO A 262 -5.78 -4.30 35.26
C PRO A 262 -5.49 -5.42 36.26
N GLU A 263 -4.43 -5.30 37.06
CA GLU A 263 -4.04 -6.31 38.06
C GLU A 263 -5.04 -6.42 39.21
N GLU A 264 -5.68 -5.31 39.62
CA GLU A 264 -6.78 -5.33 40.60
C GLU A 264 -8.03 -5.99 40.04
N MET A 265 -8.34 -5.70 38.77
CA MET A 265 -9.47 -6.30 38.07
C MET A 265 -9.30 -7.82 37.92
N ASP A 266 -8.11 -8.29 37.56
CA ASP A 266 -7.82 -9.72 37.41
C ASP A 266 -7.82 -10.45 38.77
N ARG A 267 -7.26 -9.83 39.83
CA ARG A 267 -7.40 -10.37 41.19
C ARG A 267 -8.86 -10.50 41.62
N PHE A 268 -9.70 -9.52 41.26
CA PHE A 268 -11.13 -9.56 41.54
C PHE A 268 -11.82 -10.69 40.77
N ARG A 269 -11.52 -10.87 39.48
CA ARG A 269 -12.04 -11.98 38.64
C ARG A 269 -11.67 -13.34 39.22
N VAL A 270 -10.40 -13.56 39.53
CA VAL A 270 -9.89 -14.81 40.12
C VAL A 270 -10.56 -15.07 41.47
N SER A 271 -10.71 -14.05 42.32
CA SER A 271 -11.37 -14.21 43.64
C SER A 271 -12.87 -14.56 43.54
N THR A 272 -13.53 -14.13 42.46
CA THR A 272 -14.96 -14.40 42.21
C THR A 272 -15.14 -15.83 41.68
N LEU A 273 -14.29 -16.25 40.73
CA LEU A 273 -14.28 -17.62 40.18
C LEU A 273 -13.88 -18.70 41.20
N VAL A 274 -12.88 -18.43 42.06
CA VAL A 274 -12.41 -19.39 43.08
C VAL A 274 -13.47 -19.67 44.14
N LYS A 275 -14.39 -18.73 44.40
CA LYS A 275 -15.50 -18.92 45.34
C LYS A 275 -16.71 -19.63 44.74
N ASP A 276 -16.93 -19.54 43.42
CA ASP A 276 -17.99 -20.26 42.72
C ASP A 276 -17.72 -21.77 42.57
N LEU A 277 -16.44 -22.17 42.55
CA LEU A 277 -16.05 -23.56 42.27
C LEU A 277 -15.35 -24.29 43.44
N GLY A 278 -15.11 -23.62 44.56
CA GLY A 278 -14.63 -24.27 45.79
C GLY A 278 -13.28 -25.01 45.71
N LYS A 279 -12.47 -24.82 44.65
CA LYS A 279 -11.09 -25.35 44.51
C LYS A 279 -10.20 -24.43 43.65
N PRO A 280 -8.87 -24.40 43.88
CA PRO A 280 -7.94 -23.60 43.09
C PRO A 280 -7.69 -24.19 41.69
N VAL A 281 -7.40 -23.31 40.73
CA VAL A 281 -7.52 -23.50 39.26
C VAL A 281 -6.41 -24.36 38.61
N TYR A 282 -5.50 -24.97 39.37
CA TYR A 282 -4.34 -25.67 38.77
C TYR A 282 -4.53 -27.18 38.48
N GLU A 283 -5.75 -27.71 38.39
CA GLU A 283 -6.01 -29.14 38.12
C GLU A 283 -7.05 -29.45 37.00
N LEU A 284 -7.33 -28.52 36.06
CA LEU A 284 -8.38 -28.71 35.03
C LEU A 284 -7.91 -29.12 33.62
N TYR A 285 -6.65 -29.54 33.43
CA TYR A 285 -6.22 -30.18 32.17
C TYR A 285 -5.51 -31.51 32.43
N SER A 286 -6.31 -32.54 32.67
CA SER A 286 -5.95 -33.93 32.37
C SER A 286 -7.24 -34.64 31.99
N PRO A 287 -7.42 -35.08 30.72
CA PRO A 287 -8.63 -35.79 30.31
C PRO A 287 -8.54 -37.26 30.74
N PRO A 288 -9.58 -37.84 31.35
CA PRO A 288 -9.68 -39.28 31.53
C PRO A 288 -10.55 -39.94 30.45
N ASP A 289 -10.16 -41.16 30.13
CA ASP A 289 -10.74 -42.12 29.21
C ASP A 289 -12.25 -42.39 29.41
N ALA A 290 -12.95 -42.73 28.31
CA ALA A 290 -14.05 -43.70 28.31
C ALA A 290 -14.35 -44.20 26.89
N GLU A 291 -14.10 -45.49 26.69
CA GLU A 291 -14.59 -46.36 25.61
C GLU A 291 -16.13 -46.37 25.55
N VAL A 292 -16.72 -46.46 24.33
CA VAL A 292 -17.77 -47.46 24.02
C VAL A 292 -17.84 -47.73 22.51
N ASP A 293 -17.78 -49.02 22.16
CA ASP A 293 -18.01 -49.65 20.86
C ASP A 293 -19.39 -49.38 20.23
N ALA A 294 -19.47 -49.34 18.90
CA ALA A 294 -20.32 -50.26 18.09
C ALA A 294 -20.19 -50.07 16.57
N LYS A 295 -19.51 -51.05 15.95
CA LYS A 295 -19.83 -51.80 14.70
C LYS A 295 -19.99 -51.09 13.34
N CYS A 296 -18.98 -51.36 12.52
CA CYS A 296 -18.95 -51.88 11.14
C CYS A 296 -20.26 -52.00 10.34
N ASP A 297 -20.22 -51.45 9.11
CA ASP A 297 -20.62 -52.15 7.89
C ASP A 297 -19.70 -51.72 6.72
N GLU A 298 -19.36 -52.69 5.87
CA GLU A 298 -18.36 -52.67 4.79
C GLU A 298 -18.97 -52.24 3.42
N PRO A 299 -18.20 -52.20 2.29
CA PRO A 299 -18.30 -51.16 1.26
C PRO A 299 -19.19 -51.55 0.08
N LEU A 300 -19.66 -50.54 -0.66
CA LEU A 300 -20.21 -50.74 -2.01
C LEU A 300 -19.14 -50.42 -3.05
N GLU A 301 -18.55 -51.49 -3.59
CA GLU A 301 -17.83 -51.52 -4.85
C GLU A 301 -18.76 -51.14 -6.00
N LEU A 302 -18.25 -50.35 -6.95
CA LEU A 302 -18.89 -50.15 -8.25
C LEU A 302 -17.82 -50.24 -9.35
N ASP A 303 -18.01 -51.27 -10.16
CA ASP A 303 -17.11 -51.82 -11.16
C ASP A 303 -16.70 -50.86 -12.28
N LEU A 304 -15.42 -50.93 -12.62
CA LEU A 304 -14.87 -50.51 -13.91
C LEU A 304 -15.10 -51.61 -14.95
N PRO A 305 -15.45 -51.30 -16.21
CA PRO A 305 -15.22 -52.22 -17.31
C PRO A 305 -13.78 -52.07 -17.83
N ASN A 306 -13.01 -53.15 -17.72
CA ASN A 306 -11.78 -53.40 -18.48
C ASN A 306 -12.11 -53.60 -19.96
N VAL A 307 -11.28 -53.01 -20.84
CA VAL A 307 -10.99 -53.57 -22.16
C VAL A 307 -9.49 -53.48 -22.36
N ASP A 308 -8.83 -54.62 -22.18
CA ASP A 308 -7.49 -54.90 -22.70
C ASP A 308 -7.54 -54.92 -24.23
N ASP A 309 -6.50 -54.39 -24.88
CA ASP A 309 -5.73 -55.13 -25.88
C ASP A 309 -4.55 -54.28 -26.38
N ASN A 310 -3.35 -54.74 -26.06
CA ASN A 310 -2.09 -54.47 -26.76
C ASN A 310 -1.81 -55.74 -27.57
N PRO A 311 -1.31 -55.76 -28.83
CA PRO A 311 0.09 -55.34 -29.11
C PRO A 311 0.37 -54.88 -30.56
N GLY A 312 1.59 -54.40 -30.86
CA GLY A 312 2.11 -54.50 -32.23
C GLY A 312 3.18 -53.49 -32.65
N LEU A 313 4.43 -53.96 -32.66
CA LEU A 313 5.60 -53.39 -33.34
C LEU A 313 5.43 -53.35 -34.87
N ALA A 314 6.01 -52.36 -35.56
CA ALA A 314 6.88 -52.54 -36.74
C ALA A 314 7.32 -51.21 -37.37
N GLU A 315 8.54 -51.23 -37.88
CA GLU A 315 9.31 -50.17 -38.56
C GLU A 315 8.96 -49.98 -40.05
N SER A 316 9.60 -48.94 -40.63
CA SER A 316 9.91 -48.70 -42.06
C SER A 316 8.72 -48.20 -42.93
N ASP A 317 8.85 -47.33 -43.94
CA ASP A 317 9.96 -46.83 -44.76
C ASP A 317 9.55 -45.48 -45.41
N SER A 318 10.57 -44.69 -45.78
CA SER A 318 10.63 -43.45 -46.60
C SER A 318 10.02 -43.61 -48.04
N PRO A 319 10.13 -42.69 -49.06
CA PRO A 319 10.97 -41.48 -49.22
C PRO A 319 10.40 -40.32 -50.10
N MET A 320 11.30 -39.41 -50.52
CA MET A 320 11.28 -38.50 -51.70
C MET A 320 10.76 -37.06 -51.46
N ASP A 321 11.46 -35.96 -51.80
CA ASP A 321 12.53 -35.75 -52.80
C ASP A 321 13.34 -34.46 -52.54
N VAL A 322 14.63 -34.54 -52.94
CA VAL A 322 15.59 -33.57 -53.54
C VAL A 322 15.18 -32.08 -53.69
N ASP A 323 16.05 -31.08 -53.51
CA ASP A 323 17.32 -30.90 -54.26
C ASP A 323 18.27 -29.85 -53.60
N GLU A 324 19.57 -30.23 -53.55
CA GLU A 324 20.74 -29.51 -54.09
C GLU A 324 20.96 -28.00 -53.80
N SER A 325 22.15 -27.49 -53.48
CA SER A 325 23.55 -27.87 -53.77
C SER A 325 24.47 -27.08 -52.80
N GLU A 326 25.45 -27.71 -52.14
CA GLU A 326 26.89 -27.73 -52.48
C GLU A 326 27.56 -26.35 -52.67
N ALA A 327 28.77 -26.04 -52.21
CA ALA A 327 29.78 -26.75 -51.41
C ALA A 327 30.94 -25.76 -51.08
N GLY A 328 31.70 -26.10 -50.04
CA GLY A 328 33.14 -25.80 -49.92
C GLY A 328 33.50 -24.47 -49.24
N GLY A 329 34.35 -24.40 -48.21
CA GLY A 329 35.20 -25.41 -47.60
C GLY A 329 36.52 -24.77 -47.15
N ARG A 330 36.81 -24.94 -45.86
CA ARG A 330 38.15 -25.06 -45.21
C ARG A 330 39.12 -23.88 -45.18
N GLY A 331 39.78 -23.75 -44.02
CA GLY A 331 41.20 -23.39 -43.95
C GLY A 331 41.60 -22.67 -42.67
N GLU A 332 42.08 -23.42 -41.68
CA GLU A 332 42.79 -22.92 -40.51
C GLU A 332 44.24 -22.48 -40.84
N ASN A 333 44.83 -21.75 -39.88
CA ASN A 333 46.24 -21.73 -39.45
C ASN A 333 47.20 -20.62 -39.91
N ASP A 334 47.73 -19.96 -38.86
CA ASP A 334 49.14 -19.71 -38.54
C ASP A 334 49.85 -18.36 -38.82
N ALA A 335 50.46 -17.92 -37.70
CA ALA A 335 51.83 -17.41 -37.54
C ALA A 335 52.18 -15.91 -37.71
N GLN A 336 52.35 -15.27 -36.54
CA GLN A 336 53.63 -14.73 -36.00
C GLN A 336 54.41 -13.61 -36.74
N SER A 337 54.53 -12.48 -36.05
CA SER A 337 55.76 -11.70 -35.72
C SER A 337 55.29 -10.34 -35.16
N GLY A 338 55.80 -9.75 -34.08
CA GLY A 338 57.05 -9.91 -33.34
C GLY A 338 57.75 -8.54 -33.28
N ASP A 339 58.02 -8.06 -32.05
CA ASP A 339 58.94 -6.97 -31.66
C ASP A 339 58.53 -5.50 -31.92
N ASP A 340 58.85 -4.51 -31.07
CA ASP A 340 59.52 -4.42 -29.75
C ASP A 340 59.27 -2.97 -29.22
N GLY A 341 59.36 -2.72 -27.90
CA GLY A 341 59.34 -1.33 -27.39
C GLY A 341 59.00 -1.01 -25.93
N SER A 342 59.32 -1.89 -24.97
CA SER A 342 59.80 -1.61 -23.59
C SER A 342 59.44 -0.31 -22.81
N VAL A 343 58.68 -0.51 -21.71
CA VAL A 343 58.93 -0.17 -20.27
C VAL A 343 58.94 1.29 -19.79
N THR A 344 58.06 1.62 -18.82
CA THR A 344 58.42 2.09 -17.45
C THR A 344 57.22 2.12 -16.50
N GLU A 345 57.44 1.63 -15.28
CA GLU A 345 56.57 1.69 -14.10
C GLU A 345 56.52 3.11 -13.50
N GLY A 346 55.44 3.45 -12.79
CA GLY A 346 55.50 4.50 -11.77
C GLY A 346 54.20 5.25 -11.47
N THR A 347 53.53 4.84 -10.39
CA THR A 347 52.89 5.69 -9.36
C THR A 347 51.93 6.83 -9.73
N ALA A 348 50.66 6.61 -9.35
CA ALA A 348 49.76 7.48 -8.59
C ALA A 348 49.66 8.97 -8.95
N GLU A 349 48.57 9.36 -9.61
CA GLU A 349 47.86 10.61 -9.31
C GLU A 349 46.34 10.38 -9.34
N SER A 350 45.69 10.91 -8.31
CA SER A 350 44.26 10.91 -8.07
C SER A 350 43.66 12.15 -8.72
N ASP A 351 42.89 11.97 -9.77
CA ASP A 351 42.09 13.06 -10.35
C ASP A 351 40.63 12.89 -9.92
N THR A 352 40.36 13.43 -8.72
CA THR A 352 39.03 13.88 -8.35
C THR A 352 38.73 15.17 -9.11
N GLU A 353 38.02 15.07 -10.23
CA GLU A 353 37.36 16.23 -10.82
C GLU A 353 36.09 16.51 -10.03
N THR A 354 36.19 17.47 -9.13
CA THR A 354 35.06 18.14 -8.49
C THR A 354 34.44 19.11 -9.49
N ASP A 355 33.19 18.87 -9.88
CA ASP A 355 32.33 19.85 -10.55
C ASP A 355 32.02 21.01 -9.56
N ASP A 356 32.96 21.94 -9.45
CA ASP A 356 32.77 23.27 -8.87
C ASP A 356 32.14 24.17 -9.93
N ASP A 357 30.81 24.12 -10.07
CA ASP A 357 29.98 25.23 -10.58
C ASP A 357 28.50 25.00 -10.21
N VAL A 358 28.23 24.88 -8.91
CA VAL A 358 26.89 25.09 -8.34
C VAL A 358 26.89 26.49 -7.74
N GLU A 359 26.33 27.47 -8.45
CA GLU A 359 26.01 28.75 -7.82
C GLU A 359 25.11 28.49 -6.60
N PRO A 360 25.44 29.04 -5.42
CA PRO A 360 24.65 28.84 -4.23
C PRO A 360 23.27 29.46 -4.46
N VAL A 361 22.23 28.62 -4.47
CA VAL A 361 20.83 29.05 -4.45
C VAL A 361 20.68 30.05 -3.31
N THR A 362 20.49 31.32 -3.66
CA THR A 362 20.11 32.34 -2.70
C THR A 362 18.79 31.89 -2.09
N LYS A 363 18.82 31.45 -0.83
CA LYS A 363 17.61 31.10 -0.10
C LYS A 363 16.73 32.34 -0.12
N GLY A 364 15.66 32.29 -0.93
CA GLY A 364 14.65 33.32 -0.97
C GLY A 364 14.08 33.58 0.42
N PRO A 365 13.36 34.69 0.62
CA PRO A 365 12.67 34.95 1.88
C PRO A 365 11.83 33.72 2.30
N PRO A 366 11.68 33.42 3.59
CA PRO A 366 10.91 32.26 4.02
C PRO A 366 9.47 32.36 3.51
N ALA A 367 8.91 31.22 3.06
CA ALA A 367 7.52 31.16 2.66
C ALA A 367 6.61 31.56 3.83
N SER A 368 5.58 32.36 3.57
CA SER A 368 4.65 32.85 4.59
C SER A 368 3.21 32.77 4.11
N GLY A 369 2.26 32.81 5.04
CA GLY A 369 0.82 32.71 4.73
C GLY A 369 0.47 31.41 4.00
N LEU A 370 -0.20 31.52 2.85
CA LEU A 370 -0.68 30.39 2.04
C LEU A 370 0.43 29.60 1.34
N PHE A 371 1.66 30.15 1.29
CA PHE A 371 2.84 29.49 0.72
C PHE A 371 3.61 28.66 1.76
N ASN A 372 3.30 28.81 3.05
CA ASN A 372 3.97 28.10 4.11
C ASN A 372 3.55 26.62 4.13
N VAL A 373 4.54 25.73 4.19
CA VAL A 373 4.35 24.27 4.25
C VAL A 373 4.40 23.72 5.68
N GLN A 374 4.85 24.53 6.64
CA GLN A 374 4.99 24.12 8.03
C GLN A 374 3.64 23.68 8.61
N ASP A 375 3.64 22.52 9.27
CA ASP A 375 2.48 21.90 9.93
C ASP A 375 1.32 21.51 8.98
N LEU A 376 1.54 21.52 7.66
CA LEU A 376 0.59 20.97 6.70
C LEU A 376 0.78 19.45 6.56
N PRO A 377 -0.31 18.67 6.56
CA PRO A 377 -0.22 17.23 6.33
C PRO A 377 0.08 16.94 4.85
N LYS A 378 0.90 15.92 4.60
CA LYS A 378 1.15 15.40 3.25
C LYS A 378 -0.12 14.75 2.70
N LEU A 379 -0.44 15.00 1.44
CA LEU A 379 -1.50 14.27 0.77
C LEU A 379 -1.01 12.87 0.38
N GLU A 380 -1.36 11.89 1.21
CA GLU A 380 -1.01 10.47 1.01
C GLU A 380 -2.23 9.62 0.65
N GLU A 381 -3.42 10.21 0.60
CA GLU A 381 -4.69 9.60 0.18
C GLU A 381 -5.01 9.94 -1.27
N PHE A 382 -5.81 9.10 -1.93
CA PHE A 382 -6.40 9.48 -3.20
C PHE A 382 -7.47 10.55 -3.02
N ILE A 383 -7.47 11.53 -3.93
CA ILE A 383 -8.60 12.44 -4.09
C ILE A 383 -9.76 11.64 -4.71
N PRO A 384 -10.98 11.65 -4.13
CA PRO A 384 -12.12 10.97 -4.73
C PRO A 384 -12.38 11.43 -6.16
N ASP A 385 -12.63 10.50 -7.09
CA ASP A 385 -12.85 10.79 -8.52
C ASP A 385 -13.92 11.86 -8.76
N GLY A 386 -14.97 11.88 -7.94
CA GLY A 386 -16.06 12.86 -8.00
C GLY A 386 -15.67 14.28 -7.55
N LEU A 387 -14.54 14.44 -6.88
CA LEU A 387 -14.02 15.69 -6.33
C LEU A 387 -12.60 16.02 -6.82
N PHE A 388 -12.10 15.27 -7.81
CA PHE A 388 -10.78 15.53 -8.39
C PHE A 388 -10.75 16.92 -9.05
N PRO A 389 -9.68 17.72 -8.93
CA PRO A 389 -9.64 19.04 -9.55
C PRO A 389 -9.68 18.97 -11.08
N ASP A 390 -10.51 19.80 -11.71
CA ASP A 390 -10.52 20.00 -13.17
C ASP A 390 -9.59 21.16 -13.56
N VAL A 391 -9.51 22.16 -12.67
CA VAL A 391 -8.72 23.37 -12.83
C VAL A 391 -7.79 23.53 -11.64
N LEU A 392 -6.57 23.96 -11.92
CA LEU A 392 -5.58 24.32 -10.93
C LEU A 392 -5.25 25.81 -11.10
N LEU A 393 -5.56 26.61 -10.08
CA LEU A 393 -5.14 28.01 -10.01
C LEU A 393 -3.78 28.08 -9.31
N VAL A 394 -2.76 28.44 -10.07
CA VAL A 394 -1.37 28.42 -9.63
C VAL A 394 -0.94 29.82 -9.23
N HIS A 395 -0.63 29.99 -7.95
CA HIS A 395 -0.04 31.20 -7.40
C HIS A 395 1.48 31.07 -7.45
N ASP A 396 2.12 31.83 -8.34
CA ASP A 396 3.55 31.76 -8.64
C ASP A 396 4.16 33.17 -8.81
N PRO A 397 4.17 33.98 -7.75
CA PRO A 397 4.67 35.36 -7.81
C PRO A 397 6.16 35.45 -8.13
N GLN A 398 6.92 34.35 -7.97
CA GLN A 398 8.35 34.26 -8.31
C GLN A 398 8.62 33.68 -9.70
N LYS A 399 7.58 33.44 -10.53
CA LYS A 399 7.69 32.98 -11.92
C LYS A 399 8.44 31.65 -12.10
N LEU A 400 8.33 30.73 -11.15
CA LEU A 400 8.93 29.39 -11.19
C LEU A 400 8.44 28.53 -12.37
N THR A 401 7.25 28.80 -12.87
CA THR A 401 6.63 28.14 -14.03
C THR A 401 7.02 28.77 -15.37
N ASN A 402 7.90 29.79 -15.38
CA ASN A 402 8.18 30.67 -16.52
C ASN A 402 6.98 31.52 -16.99
N HIS A 403 5.92 31.62 -16.19
CA HIS A 403 4.79 32.51 -16.49
C HIS A 403 5.03 33.92 -15.94
N GLU A 404 4.61 34.96 -16.67
CA GLU A 404 4.56 36.33 -16.16
C GLU A 404 3.24 36.58 -15.43
N GLN A 405 3.21 36.37 -14.11
CA GLN A 405 2.03 36.72 -13.32
C GLN A 405 1.85 38.26 -13.30
N THR A 406 0.69 38.74 -13.76
CA THR A 406 0.34 40.17 -13.71
C THR A 406 -0.29 40.47 -12.35
N GLY A 407 0.52 40.93 -11.39
CA GLY A 407 0.05 41.16 -10.02
C GLY A 407 -0.23 39.86 -9.27
N ASP A 408 -1.29 39.83 -8.45
CA ASP A 408 -1.65 38.71 -7.59
C ASP A 408 -2.59 37.67 -8.26
N ASP A 409 -2.88 37.83 -9.56
CA ASP A 409 -3.84 36.96 -10.27
C ASP A 409 -3.23 35.59 -10.58
N PRO A 410 -3.81 34.46 -10.10
CA PRO A 410 -3.25 33.14 -10.33
C PRO A 410 -3.34 32.69 -11.78
N VAL A 411 -2.39 31.87 -12.21
CA VAL A 411 -2.35 31.28 -13.55
C VAL A 411 -3.31 30.09 -13.61
N LYS A 412 -4.21 30.08 -14.59
CA LYS A 412 -5.15 28.98 -14.78
C LYS A 412 -4.47 27.82 -15.51
N TYR A 413 -4.52 26.63 -14.92
CA TYR A 413 -4.12 25.38 -15.52
C TYR A 413 -5.32 24.43 -15.63
N LYS A 414 -5.32 23.58 -16.65
CA LYS A 414 -6.35 22.57 -16.89
C LYS A 414 -5.78 21.17 -16.75
N ARG A 415 -6.53 20.29 -16.08
CA ARG A 415 -6.20 18.87 -15.97
C ARG A 415 -6.23 18.21 -17.35
N VAL A 416 -5.15 17.53 -17.70
CA VAL A 416 -5.08 16.61 -18.84
C VAL A 416 -5.25 15.17 -18.34
N TYR A 417 -4.57 14.82 -17.25
CA TYR A 417 -4.62 13.48 -16.64
C TYR A 417 -4.82 13.55 -15.12
N PRO A 418 -5.39 12.51 -14.48
CA PRO A 418 -6.05 11.35 -15.11
C PRO A 418 -7.31 11.76 -15.89
N VAL A 419 -7.97 10.86 -16.63
CA VAL A 419 -9.27 11.13 -17.30
C VAL A 419 -10.35 10.26 -16.68
N PHE A 420 -11.44 10.88 -16.21
CA PHE A 420 -12.56 10.20 -15.54
C PHE A 420 -13.77 9.99 -16.47
N PRO A 421 -14.68 9.06 -16.15
CA PRO A 421 -15.93 8.90 -16.90
C PRO A 421 -16.76 10.19 -17.01
N ARG A 422 -16.75 11.03 -15.97
CA ARG A 422 -17.43 12.34 -15.94
C ARG A 422 -16.86 13.36 -16.95
N ASP A 423 -15.69 13.08 -17.54
CA ASP A 423 -15.04 13.93 -18.53
C ASP A 423 -15.47 13.57 -19.96
N LYS A 424 -16.01 12.36 -20.17
CA LYS A 424 -16.35 11.79 -21.50
C LYS A 424 -17.80 12.05 -21.94
N GLY A 425 -18.61 12.74 -21.13
CA GLY A 425 -20.05 12.89 -21.37
C GLY A 425 -20.42 13.97 -22.40
N GLU A 426 -21.00 13.54 -23.53
CA GLU A 426 -21.76 14.36 -24.49
C GLU A 426 -23.17 14.76 -24.00
N THR A 427 -23.48 14.68 -22.70
CA THR A 427 -24.66 15.33 -22.11
C THR A 427 -24.44 16.84 -21.95
N LYS A 428 -23.97 17.49 -23.03
CA LYS A 428 -23.90 18.94 -23.22
C LYS A 428 -25.29 19.46 -23.60
N LEU A 429 -26.23 19.40 -22.68
CA LEU A 429 -27.41 20.25 -22.73
C LEU A 429 -27.61 20.90 -21.35
N SER A 430 -27.11 22.13 -21.24
CA SER A 430 -27.70 23.21 -20.42
C SER A 430 -27.48 23.32 -18.91
N ALA A 431 -26.51 22.63 -18.29
CA ALA A 431 -26.01 23.04 -16.97
C ALA A 431 -24.53 23.40 -17.06
N GLN A 432 -24.17 24.63 -16.68
CA GLN A 432 -22.79 25.00 -16.38
C GLN A 432 -22.26 23.99 -15.35
N LYS A 433 -21.47 23.01 -15.80
CA LYS A 433 -20.78 22.11 -14.90
C LYS A 433 -19.78 22.98 -14.14
N GLU A 434 -20.03 23.19 -12.85
CA GLU A 434 -19.08 23.91 -11.99
C GLU A 434 -17.74 23.19 -12.06
N GLU A 435 -16.71 23.86 -12.60
CA GLU A 435 -15.36 23.32 -12.64
C GLU A 435 -14.86 23.16 -11.21
N LEU A 436 -14.32 21.99 -10.86
CA LEU A 436 -13.71 21.78 -9.55
C LEU A 436 -12.34 22.45 -9.54
N VAL A 437 -12.23 23.55 -8.80
CA VAL A 437 -11.03 24.40 -8.76
C VAL A 437 -10.21 24.11 -7.51
N ALA A 438 -8.95 23.74 -7.69
CA ALA A 438 -7.94 23.69 -6.65
C ALA A 438 -6.96 24.87 -6.75
N HIS A 439 -6.29 25.21 -5.66
CA HIS A 439 -5.25 26.25 -5.64
C HIS A 439 -3.89 25.67 -5.23
N LEU A 440 -2.87 25.89 -6.06
CA LEU A 440 -1.49 25.51 -5.80
C LEU A 440 -0.67 26.76 -5.50
N HIS A 441 0.15 26.72 -4.45
CA HIS A 441 1.02 27.83 -4.07
C HIS A 441 2.48 27.42 -4.24
N LEU A 442 3.18 28.04 -5.18
CA LEU A 442 4.58 27.76 -5.49
C LEU A 442 5.47 28.83 -4.87
N HIS A 443 6.57 28.39 -4.24
CA HIS A 443 7.52 29.30 -3.61
C HIS A 443 8.94 28.71 -3.66
N PRO A 444 9.98 29.49 -4.00
CA PRO A 444 11.35 28.98 -4.17
C PRO A 444 11.93 28.36 -2.89
N ALA A 445 11.55 28.89 -1.72
CA ALA A 445 11.98 28.33 -0.43
C ALA A 445 11.50 26.89 -0.18
N ASN A 446 10.51 26.40 -0.92
CA ASN A 446 9.96 25.05 -0.76
C ASN A 446 10.50 24.06 -1.81
N GLN A 447 11.65 24.35 -2.43
CA GLN A 447 12.27 23.41 -3.38
C GLN A 447 12.71 22.13 -2.65
N LEU A 448 12.14 21.00 -3.07
CA LEU A 448 12.42 19.67 -2.53
C LEU A 448 13.62 19.02 -3.22
N GLY A 449 13.80 19.30 -4.51
CA GLY A 449 14.92 18.75 -5.27
C GLY A 449 15.00 19.30 -6.70
N SER A 450 16.08 18.92 -7.38
CA SER A 450 16.32 19.20 -8.80
C SER A 450 16.83 17.94 -9.47
N GLY A 451 16.25 17.61 -10.63
CA GLY A 451 16.74 16.57 -11.51
C GLY A 451 17.48 17.15 -12.71
N HIS A 452 17.75 16.32 -13.72
CA HIS A 452 18.40 16.79 -14.95
C HIS A 452 17.46 17.63 -15.85
N HIS A 453 16.14 17.50 -15.67
CA HIS A 453 15.13 18.11 -16.55
C HIS A 453 13.99 18.83 -15.81
N SER A 454 14.03 18.87 -14.48
CA SER A 454 12.90 19.35 -13.69
C SER A 454 13.29 19.84 -12.31
N PHE A 455 12.55 20.82 -11.82
CA PHE A 455 12.51 21.17 -10.40
C PHE A 455 11.34 20.47 -9.71
N VAL A 456 11.51 20.11 -8.44
CA VAL A 456 10.43 19.57 -7.60
C VAL A 456 10.27 20.47 -6.39
N TYR A 457 9.03 20.87 -6.10
CA TYR A 457 8.67 21.70 -4.96
C TYR A 457 7.66 20.98 -4.07
N THR A 458 7.80 21.14 -2.75
CA THR A 458 6.69 20.88 -1.84
C THR A 458 5.74 22.08 -1.88
N ALA A 459 4.51 21.86 -2.30
CA ALA A 459 3.56 22.95 -2.54
C ALA A 459 2.29 22.78 -1.69
N PRO A 460 1.85 23.83 -0.98
CA PRO A 460 0.52 23.86 -0.36
C PRO A 460 -0.58 23.80 -1.42
N LEU A 461 -1.44 22.80 -1.29
CA LEU A 461 -2.61 22.55 -2.13
C LEU A 461 -3.89 22.77 -1.34
N THR A 462 -4.74 23.65 -1.87
CA THR A 462 -6.13 23.82 -1.43
C THR A 462 -7.03 23.00 -2.35
N LEU A 463 -7.76 22.05 -1.79
CA LEU A 463 -8.64 21.14 -2.52
C LEU A 463 -9.98 21.82 -2.85
N PRO A 464 -10.69 21.38 -3.90
CA PRO A 464 -11.98 21.96 -4.28
C PRO A 464 -13.03 21.67 -3.20
N PRO A 465 -13.84 22.68 -2.81
CA PRO A 465 -14.95 22.45 -1.89
C PRO A 465 -15.91 21.37 -2.41
N PRO A 466 -16.50 20.54 -1.53
CA PRO A 466 -16.40 20.58 -0.07
C PRO A 466 -15.22 19.78 0.52
N LEU A 467 -14.27 19.32 -0.30
CA LEU A 467 -13.11 18.57 0.16
C LEU A 467 -12.11 19.51 0.84
N SER A 468 -11.62 19.12 2.02
CA SER A 468 -10.56 19.86 2.72
C SER A 468 -9.62 18.91 3.43
N ALA A 469 -8.40 19.37 3.69
CA ALA A 469 -7.45 18.65 4.53
C ALA A 469 -7.68 18.95 6.02
N ARG A 470 -7.25 18.03 6.88
CA ARG A 470 -7.24 18.17 8.34
C ARG A 470 -6.05 19.01 8.80
N SER A 471 -6.07 20.28 8.43
CA SER A 471 -5.12 21.30 8.86
C SER A 471 -5.87 22.59 9.23
N ARG A 472 -5.18 23.54 9.87
CA ARG A 472 -5.79 24.82 10.27
C ARG A 472 -6.27 25.65 9.08
N THR A 473 -5.59 25.53 7.94
CA THR A 473 -5.92 26.27 6.70
C THR A 473 -6.77 25.45 5.74
N GLY A 474 -7.03 24.17 6.02
CA GLY A 474 -7.67 23.25 5.07
C GLY A 474 -6.75 22.79 3.92
N GLN A 475 -5.48 23.21 3.91
CA GLN A 475 -4.49 22.84 2.91
C GLN A 475 -3.73 21.56 3.29
N CYS A 476 -3.18 20.88 2.29
CA CYS A 476 -2.23 19.77 2.41
C CYS A 476 -0.99 20.06 1.56
N THR A 477 0.07 19.26 1.67
CA THR A 477 1.22 19.35 0.77
C THR A 477 1.20 18.28 -0.31
N VAL A 478 1.70 18.63 -1.49
CA VAL A 478 1.97 17.73 -2.62
C VAL A 478 3.35 18.01 -3.19
N ALA A 479 3.94 17.02 -3.87
CA ALA A 479 5.11 17.25 -4.70
C ALA A 479 4.67 17.79 -6.07
N ALA A 480 5.13 18.99 -6.42
CA ALA A 480 4.89 19.64 -7.70
C ALA A 480 6.18 19.61 -8.54
N LYS A 481 6.18 18.82 -9.61
CA LYS A 481 7.31 18.73 -10.56
C LYS A 481 7.07 19.66 -11.74
N LEU A 482 8.04 20.52 -12.01
CA LEU A 482 8.05 21.53 -13.08
C LEU A 482 9.18 21.22 -14.07
N ALA A 483 8.93 21.40 -15.35
CA ALA A 483 9.93 21.24 -16.40
C ALA A 483 10.89 22.44 -16.42
N TYR A 484 12.15 22.19 -16.76
CA TYR A 484 13.06 23.26 -17.15
C TYR A 484 12.57 23.97 -18.41
N ASN A 485 13.10 25.17 -18.65
CA ASN A 485 12.89 25.97 -19.84
C ASN A 485 13.56 25.38 -21.10
N ARG A 486 13.44 24.07 -21.29
CA ARG A 486 14.02 23.29 -22.38
C ARG A 486 12.96 22.45 -23.06
N CYS A 487 13.05 22.31 -24.38
CA CYS A 487 12.09 21.55 -25.17
C CYS A 487 11.90 20.11 -24.64
N THR A 488 13.02 19.39 -24.48
CA THR A 488 13.05 18.00 -24.00
C THR A 488 12.50 17.84 -22.58
N ALA A 489 12.72 18.81 -21.70
CA ALA A 489 12.23 18.77 -20.33
C ALA A 489 10.71 18.69 -20.25
N HIS A 490 9.97 19.44 -21.07
CA HIS A 490 8.51 19.32 -21.07
C HIS A 490 8.05 18.01 -21.72
N THR A 491 8.76 17.53 -22.76
CA THR A 491 8.44 16.25 -23.40
C THR A 491 8.57 15.11 -22.39
N LEU A 492 9.66 15.09 -21.61
CA LEU A 492 9.87 14.10 -20.54
C LEU A 492 8.81 14.23 -19.45
N LEU A 493 8.46 15.44 -19.01
CA LEU A 493 7.43 15.64 -17.98
C LEU A 493 6.02 15.23 -18.47
N LYS A 494 5.72 15.47 -19.75
CA LYS A 494 4.49 15.00 -20.41
C LYS A 494 4.45 13.48 -20.46
N ASN A 495 5.54 12.85 -20.92
CA ASN A 495 5.65 11.39 -20.96
C ASN A 495 5.48 10.78 -19.56
N GLU A 496 6.08 11.38 -18.54
CA GLU A 496 5.90 10.93 -17.15
C GLU A 496 4.42 10.99 -16.71
N GLY A 497 3.70 12.08 -17.02
CA GLY A 497 2.27 12.19 -16.76
C GLY A 497 1.43 11.13 -17.49
N GLU A 498 1.79 10.80 -18.73
CA GLU A 498 1.16 9.73 -19.52
C GLU A 498 1.40 8.34 -18.90
N VAL A 499 2.63 8.06 -18.45
CA VAL A 499 2.97 6.81 -17.76
C VAL A 499 2.17 6.68 -16.46
N TYR A 500 2.13 7.71 -15.61
CA TYR A 500 1.33 7.67 -14.37
C TYR A 500 -0.16 7.46 -14.64
N ASN A 501 -0.71 8.09 -15.68
CA ASN A 501 -2.10 7.89 -16.09
C ASN A 501 -2.38 6.45 -16.56
N ALA A 502 -1.38 5.78 -17.14
CA ALA A 502 -1.47 4.41 -17.64
C ALA A 502 -1.32 3.34 -16.55
N LEU A 503 -0.74 3.69 -15.40
CA LEU A 503 -0.48 2.77 -14.30
C LEU A 503 -1.79 2.35 -13.60
N PRO A 504 -1.99 1.04 -13.32
CA PRO A 504 -3.12 0.59 -12.52
C PRO A 504 -3.11 1.21 -11.11
N LYS A 505 -4.29 1.53 -10.58
CA LYS A 505 -4.43 2.15 -9.25
C LYS A 505 -3.72 1.38 -8.13
N HIS A 506 -3.76 0.05 -8.15
CA HIS A 506 -3.12 -0.80 -7.14
C HIS A 506 -1.59 -0.64 -7.05
N THR A 507 -0.94 -0.10 -8.08
CA THR A 507 0.51 0.20 -8.05
C THR A 507 0.85 1.40 -7.16
N GLN A 508 -0.17 2.17 -6.77
CA GLN A 508 -0.09 3.35 -5.92
C GLN A 508 -0.76 3.12 -4.54
N GLU A 509 -1.24 1.90 -4.28
CA GLU A 509 -1.93 1.47 -3.07
C GLU A 509 -1.03 0.54 -2.23
N GLU A 510 -1.20 0.59 -0.91
CA GLU A 510 -0.57 -0.36 0.01
C GLU A 510 -1.57 -1.48 0.31
N TYR A 511 -1.10 -2.73 0.37
CA TYR A 511 -1.91 -3.89 0.72
C TYR A 511 -1.37 -4.57 1.97
N CYS A 512 -2.23 -5.30 2.68
CA CYS A 512 -1.82 -6.14 3.79
C CYS A 512 -0.99 -7.35 3.32
N GLY A 513 -0.22 -7.91 4.24
CA GLY A 513 0.57 -9.12 4.01
C GLY A 513 1.83 -8.93 3.17
N PHE A 514 2.33 -10.06 2.70
CA PHE A 514 3.59 -10.20 2.02
C PHE A 514 3.40 -10.91 0.69
N ASN A 515 4.31 -10.67 -0.24
CA ASN A 515 4.36 -11.41 -1.48
C ASN A 515 5.75 -11.96 -1.76
N PHE A 516 5.73 -12.99 -2.60
CA PHE A 516 6.92 -13.57 -3.17
C PHE A 516 7.14 -12.97 -4.56
N VAL A 517 8.34 -12.43 -4.81
CA VAL A 517 8.67 -11.73 -6.06
C VAL A 517 9.90 -12.38 -6.70
N PRO A 518 9.75 -13.30 -7.66
CA PRO A 518 10.89 -13.89 -8.37
C PRO A 518 11.80 -12.82 -9.01
N PRO A 519 13.13 -12.98 -8.99
CA PRO A 519 13.90 -14.09 -8.42
C PRO A 519 14.27 -13.88 -6.93
N CYS A 520 13.69 -12.91 -6.23
CA CYS A 520 13.98 -12.60 -4.82
C CYS A 520 13.41 -13.68 -3.88
N HIS A 521 14.14 -14.79 -3.77
CA HIS A 521 13.60 -15.99 -3.13
C HIS A 521 13.82 -16.09 -1.63
N ARG A 522 14.74 -15.28 -1.08
CA ARG A 522 15.14 -15.33 0.32
C ARG A 522 14.27 -14.47 1.24
N TYR A 523 13.77 -13.35 0.74
CA TYR A 523 13.09 -12.32 1.53
C TYR A 523 11.70 -12.03 0.95
N PRO A 524 10.61 -12.55 1.55
CA PRO A 524 9.26 -12.08 1.23
C PRO A 524 9.15 -10.58 1.53
N VAL A 525 8.53 -9.84 0.62
CA VAL A 525 8.44 -8.37 0.73
C VAL A 525 7.00 -7.94 1.01
N PRO A 526 6.77 -6.79 1.67
CA PRO A 526 5.43 -6.29 1.92
C PRO A 526 4.81 -5.87 0.59
N VAL A 527 3.49 -5.99 0.50
CA VAL A 527 2.74 -5.53 -0.68
C VAL A 527 2.51 -4.02 -0.61
N GLY A 528 3.59 -3.23 -0.51
CA GLY A 528 3.53 -1.78 -0.53
C GLY A 528 3.30 -1.21 -1.93
N ALA A 529 2.91 0.07 -2.02
CA ALA A 529 2.81 0.74 -3.32
C ALA A 529 4.17 0.76 -4.04
N ILE A 530 4.13 0.63 -5.36
CA ILE A 530 5.30 0.64 -6.23
C ILE A 530 5.71 2.08 -6.55
N VAL A 531 4.72 2.92 -6.87
CA VAL A 531 4.91 4.29 -7.35
C VAL A 531 4.11 5.30 -6.49
N PRO A 532 4.47 6.60 -6.48
CA PRO A 532 3.71 7.64 -5.79
C PRO A 532 2.25 7.72 -6.22
N LYS A 533 1.36 8.17 -5.34
CA LYS A 533 0.01 8.57 -5.76
C LYS A 533 0.08 9.73 -6.75
N PHE A 534 -0.71 9.62 -7.82
CA PHE A 534 -0.80 10.59 -8.89
C PHE A 534 -1.97 11.55 -8.69
N PHE A 535 -1.68 12.85 -8.52
CA PHE A 535 -2.67 13.92 -8.29
C PHE A 535 -2.93 14.79 -9.52
N GLY A 536 -2.34 14.41 -10.65
CA GLY A 536 -2.71 14.88 -11.97
C GLY A 536 -1.57 15.57 -12.72
N PHE A 537 -1.75 15.64 -14.03
CA PHE A 537 -0.90 16.37 -14.95
C PHE A 537 -1.71 17.54 -15.52
N TYR A 538 -1.21 18.75 -15.33
CA TYR A 538 -1.90 19.99 -15.64
C TYR A 538 -1.09 20.82 -16.63
N VAL A 539 -1.78 21.42 -17.60
CA VAL A 539 -1.19 22.29 -18.61
C VAL A 539 -1.75 23.70 -18.47
N PRO A 540 -0.95 24.76 -18.71
CA PRO A 540 -1.41 26.13 -18.61
C PRO A 540 -2.48 26.42 -19.67
N VAL A 541 -3.50 27.17 -19.30
CA VAL A 541 -4.51 27.69 -20.23
C VAL A 541 -3.96 29.00 -20.79
N SER A 542 -3.38 28.97 -21.98
CA SER A 542 -2.94 30.18 -22.70
C SER A 542 -4.02 30.66 -23.67
N ASP A 543 -4.18 31.98 -23.82
CA ASP A 543 -5.04 32.59 -24.86
C ASP A 543 -4.37 32.57 -26.25
N SER A 544 -3.05 32.35 -26.30
CA SER A 544 -2.28 32.28 -27.53
C SER A 544 -0.88 31.78 -27.21
N HIS A 545 -0.57 30.49 -27.39
CA HIS A 545 0.70 29.98 -27.90
C HIS A 545 0.51 28.50 -28.27
N SER A 546 0.82 28.22 -29.53
CA SER A 546 0.55 26.99 -30.26
C SER A 546 1.18 25.75 -29.65
N ASP A 547 0.41 24.66 -29.73
CA ASP A 547 0.76 23.25 -29.89
C ASP A 547 2.24 22.94 -30.05
N ASP A 548 2.70 21.92 -29.30
CA ASP A 548 3.91 21.10 -29.47
C ASP A 548 4.71 21.39 -30.77
N VAL A 549 5.43 22.53 -30.80
CA VAL A 549 6.33 22.83 -31.91
C VAL A 549 7.54 21.93 -31.74
N PHE A 550 7.54 20.82 -32.47
CA PHE A 550 8.68 19.93 -32.54
C PHE A 550 9.83 20.68 -33.23
N HIS A 551 10.85 21.04 -32.46
CA HIS A 551 12.07 21.59 -33.03
C HIS A 551 12.90 20.43 -33.59
N ALA A 552 13.00 20.34 -34.92
CA ALA A 552 13.59 19.20 -35.63
C ALA A 552 15.02 18.87 -35.19
N ASP A 553 15.80 19.88 -34.80
CA ASP A 553 17.19 19.74 -34.36
C ASP A 553 17.33 19.66 -32.83
N CYS A 554 16.24 19.51 -32.08
CA CYS A 554 16.30 19.40 -30.62
C CYS A 554 16.55 17.96 -30.19
N SER A 555 17.59 17.74 -29.39
CA SER A 555 17.87 16.47 -28.72
C SER A 555 18.02 16.66 -27.21
N GLU A 556 18.21 15.57 -26.47
CA GLU A 556 18.52 15.66 -25.04
C GLU A 556 19.94 16.15 -24.78
N ASP A 557 20.88 15.82 -25.67
CA ASP A 557 22.27 16.26 -25.62
C ASP A 557 22.41 17.74 -26.03
N GLU A 558 21.55 18.19 -26.96
CA GLU A 558 21.50 19.57 -27.45
C GLU A 558 20.07 20.14 -27.31
N PRO A 559 19.63 20.46 -26.08
CA PRO A 559 18.27 20.90 -25.83
C PRO A 559 18.08 22.39 -26.18
N CYS A 560 17.06 22.70 -27.00
CA CYS A 560 16.66 24.08 -27.21
C CYS A 560 16.04 24.70 -25.96
N ARG A 561 16.40 25.97 -25.68
CA ARG A 561 15.75 26.79 -24.66
C ARG A 561 14.41 27.29 -25.19
N VAL A 562 13.39 27.30 -24.33
CA VAL A 562 12.04 27.75 -24.67
C VAL A 562 11.45 28.60 -23.55
N ASP A 563 10.71 29.64 -23.93
CA ASP A 563 10.03 30.55 -23.00
C ASP A 563 8.58 30.11 -22.70
N ARG A 564 8.22 28.87 -23.04
CA ARG A 564 6.88 28.34 -22.76
C ARG A 564 6.71 28.04 -21.27
N ILE A 565 5.49 28.24 -20.80
CA ILE A 565 5.08 27.96 -19.43
C ILE A 565 5.19 26.45 -19.15
N SER A 566 5.78 26.09 -18.01
CA SER A 566 5.93 24.71 -17.58
C SER A 566 4.55 24.07 -17.32
N PRO A 567 4.28 22.84 -17.82
CA PRO A 567 3.22 22.01 -17.26
C PRO A 567 3.59 21.59 -15.82
N ILE A 568 2.61 21.10 -15.08
CA ILE A 568 2.77 20.71 -13.67
C ILE A 568 2.32 19.27 -13.49
N LEU A 569 3.20 18.45 -12.91
CA LEU A 569 2.89 17.10 -12.47
C LEU A 569 2.79 17.09 -10.94
N LEU A 570 1.60 16.75 -10.42
CA LEU A 570 1.34 16.65 -8.98
C LEU A 570 1.35 15.19 -8.50
N MET A 571 2.10 14.91 -7.45
CA MET A 571 2.28 13.56 -6.90
C MET A 571 2.41 13.56 -5.36
N GLU A 572 2.34 12.37 -4.77
CA GLU A 572 2.68 12.10 -3.36
C GLU A 572 4.11 12.55 -3.06
N GLU A 573 4.30 13.16 -1.88
CA GLU A 573 5.63 13.53 -1.38
C GLU A 573 6.26 12.34 -0.64
N CYS A 574 7.22 11.67 -1.30
CA CYS A 574 7.69 10.33 -0.87
C CYS A 574 8.96 10.30 0.00
N GLY A 575 9.37 11.45 0.56
CA GLY A 575 10.53 11.53 1.45
C GLY A 575 11.85 11.78 0.71
N GLN A 576 12.90 11.03 1.06
CA GLN A 576 14.26 11.25 0.56
C GLN A 576 14.76 10.06 -0.27
N PRO A 577 15.75 10.24 -1.16
CA PRO A 577 16.37 9.14 -1.87
C PRO A 577 16.95 8.06 -0.95
N VAL A 578 16.95 6.80 -1.39
CA VAL A 578 17.60 5.70 -0.66
C VAL A 578 19.12 5.73 -0.80
N GLU A 579 19.80 5.16 0.20
CA GLU A 579 21.25 4.95 0.21
C GLU A 579 21.52 3.45 0.45
N PRO A 580 21.63 2.63 -0.61
CA PRO A 580 21.70 1.17 -0.50
C PRO A 580 22.85 0.66 0.39
N GLU A 581 23.95 1.40 0.50
CA GLU A 581 25.10 1.09 1.35
C GLU A 581 24.69 1.00 2.83
N LYS A 582 23.67 1.77 3.25
CA LYS A 582 23.14 1.79 4.61
C LYS A 582 22.09 0.72 4.86
N PHE A 583 21.67 -0.01 3.83
CA PHE A 583 20.59 -0.99 3.91
C PHE A 583 21.11 -2.40 4.08
N ASN A 584 20.33 -3.22 4.80
CA ASN A 584 20.53 -4.66 4.83
C ASN A 584 19.99 -5.34 3.56
N ALA A 585 20.27 -6.64 3.39
CA ALA A 585 19.86 -7.40 2.21
C ALA A 585 18.33 -7.44 2.01
N ASP A 586 17.55 -7.51 3.09
CA ASP A 586 16.08 -7.51 3.04
C ASP A 586 15.54 -6.16 2.53
N GLN A 587 16.08 -5.05 2.99
CA GLN A 587 15.72 -3.70 2.54
C GLN A 587 16.11 -3.45 1.07
N ARG A 588 17.32 -3.87 0.67
CA ARG A 588 17.75 -3.80 -0.75
C ARG A 588 16.85 -4.64 -1.64
N THR A 589 16.46 -5.83 -1.17
CA THR A 589 15.53 -6.72 -1.87
C THR A 589 14.14 -6.09 -2.00
N GLU A 590 13.64 -5.43 -0.96
CA GLU A 590 12.37 -4.69 -1.01
C GLU A 590 12.41 -3.56 -2.04
N CYS A 591 13.50 -2.80 -2.10
CA CYS A 591 13.72 -1.78 -3.13
C CYS A 591 13.74 -2.38 -4.54
N PHE A 592 14.49 -3.47 -4.74
CA PHE A 592 14.59 -4.16 -6.02
C PHE A 592 13.24 -4.75 -6.46
N SER A 593 12.43 -5.21 -5.50
CA SER A 593 11.10 -5.75 -5.75
C SER A 593 10.14 -4.73 -6.39
N LEU A 594 10.34 -3.42 -6.18
CA LEU A 594 9.50 -2.39 -6.80
C LEU A 594 9.57 -2.51 -8.33
N LEU A 595 10.78 -2.65 -8.87
CA LEU A 595 11.02 -2.76 -10.30
C LEU A 595 10.50 -4.09 -10.85
N LEU A 596 10.77 -5.21 -10.15
CA LEU A 596 10.26 -6.53 -10.55
C LEU A 596 8.73 -6.56 -10.60
N ARG A 597 8.06 -5.96 -9.60
CA ARG A 597 6.60 -5.88 -9.56
C ARG A 597 6.04 -4.97 -10.65
N LEU A 598 6.73 -3.89 -11.00
CA LEU A 598 6.40 -3.03 -12.14
C LEU A 598 6.49 -3.79 -13.48
N HIS A 599 7.54 -4.59 -13.66
CA HIS A 599 7.74 -5.42 -14.85
C HIS A 599 6.76 -6.60 -14.92
N SER A 600 6.26 -7.07 -13.79
CA SER A 600 5.31 -8.18 -13.69
C SER A 600 3.84 -7.77 -13.92
N LEU A 601 3.57 -6.48 -14.16
CA LEU A 601 2.21 -6.03 -14.46
C LEU A 601 1.68 -6.69 -15.75
N PRO A 602 0.35 -6.89 -15.88
CA PRO A 602 -0.24 -7.47 -17.09
C PRO A 602 0.11 -6.71 -18.39
N LYS A 603 0.34 -5.40 -18.26
CA LYS A 603 0.97 -4.55 -19.27
C LYS A 603 2.25 -3.98 -18.65
N PRO A 604 3.40 -4.63 -18.85
CA PRO A 604 4.65 -4.24 -18.22
C PRO A 604 5.03 -2.79 -18.53
N VAL A 605 5.62 -2.14 -17.53
CA VAL A 605 6.13 -0.77 -17.64
C VAL A 605 7.61 -0.79 -17.30
N ARG A 606 8.42 -0.18 -18.15
CA ARG A 606 9.85 0.10 -17.92
C ARG A 606 9.95 1.51 -17.33
N GLN A 607 10.79 1.73 -16.32
CA GLN A 607 10.98 3.06 -15.74
C GLN A 607 11.85 3.96 -16.64
N GLY A 608 12.87 3.37 -17.28
CA GLY A 608 13.62 3.92 -18.38
C GLY A 608 14.92 4.65 -18.04
N SER A 609 15.14 4.98 -16.77
CA SER A 609 16.28 5.74 -16.25
C SER A 609 16.60 5.34 -14.81
N PHE A 610 16.81 4.05 -14.56
CA PHE A 610 16.94 3.55 -13.20
C PHE A 610 18.23 4.04 -12.53
N TYR A 611 18.09 4.67 -11.38
CA TYR A 611 19.17 5.07 -10.47
C TYR A 611 18.67 4.97 -9.02
N VAL A 612 19.58 4.75 -8.06
CA VAL A 612 19.21 4.71 -6.62
C VAL A 612 18.45 5.95 -6.16
N ARG A 613 18.80 7.13 -6.73
CA ARG A 613 18.12 8.39 -6.41
C ARG A 613 16.63 8.42 -6.76
N ASN A 614 16.20 7.54 -7.65
CA ASN A 614 14.81 7.41 -8.11
C ASN A 614 14.01 6.42 -7.26
N ILE A 615 14.58 5.89 -6.17
CA ILE A 615 13.83 5.19 -5.14
C ILE A 615 13.80 6.08 -3.90
N MET A 616 12.59 6.45 -3.49
CA MET A 616 12.34 7.31 -2.35
C MET A 616 11.97 6.46 -1.13
N ILE A 617 12.37 6.91 0.06
CA ILE A 617 12.06 6.32 1.35
C ILE A 617 11.47 7.37 2.29
N GLN A 618 10.42 6.97 3.02
CA GLN A 618 9.87 7.73 4.14
C GLN A 618 9.52 6.84 5.34
N PRO A 619 9.46 7.40 6.56
CA PRO A 619 9.00 6.67 7.74
C PRO A 619 7.59 6.13 7.56
N GLY A 620 7.32 4.93 8.06
CA GLY A 620 6.00 4.30 8.00
C GLY A 620 5.66 3.46 9.23
N PRO A 621 4.61 2.61 9.16
CA PRO A 621 3.69 2.48 8.01
C PRO A 621 2.84 3.74 7.82
N LEU A 622 2.32 4.00 6.61
CA LEU A 622 1.52 5.20 6.37
C LEU A 622 0.13 5.16 7.04
N THR A 623 -0.31 3.99 7.48
CA THR A 623 -1.59 3.79 8.21
C THR A 623 -1.61 4.42 9.61
N VAL A 624 -0.45 4.76 10.18
CA VAL A 624 -0.35 5.39 11.51
C VAL A 624 -0.04 6.89 11.37
N PRO A 625 -0.38 7.71 12.38
CA PRO A 625 -0.11 9.15 12.34
C PRO A 625 1.39 9.44 12.21
N PRO A 626 1.79 10.58 11.59
CA PRO A 626 3.19 10.93 11.34
C PRO A 626 4.11 10.78 12.55
N GLU A 627 3.64 11.14 13.75
CA GLU A 627 4.41 11.11 14.99
C GLU A 627 4.76 9.69 15.47
N ARG A 628 4.06 8.67 14.95
CA ARG A 628 4.28 7.25 15.28
C ARG A 628 4.99 6.49 14.16
N ARG A 629 5.34 7.16 13.05
CA ARG A 629 6.03 6.52 11.93
C ARG A 629 7.52 6.39 12.23
N SER A 630 8.14 5.35 11.68
CA SER A 630 9.58 5.12 11.85
C SER A 630 10.21 4.42 10.64
N PHE A 631 11.53 4.45 10.56
CA PHE A 631 12.30 3.68 9.55
C PHE A 631 12.41 2.19 9.88
N ALA A 632 11.90 1.72 11.03
CA ALA A 632 11.72 0.30 11.29
C ALA A 632 10.63 -0.31 10.38
N CYS A 633 9.69 0.52 9.91
CA CYS A 633 8.64 0.19 8.95
C CYS A 633 8.58 1.20 7.78
N PRO A 634 9.67 1.43 7.02
CA PRO A 634 9.68 2.44 5.98
C PRO A 634 8.74 2.07 4.81
N SER A 635 8.34 3.10 4.07
CA SER A 635 7.58 2.99 2.84
C SER A 635 8.45 3.48 1.67
N PHE A 636 8.55 2.67 0.61
CA PHE A 636 9.37 2.95 -0.57
C PHE A 636 8.52 3.28 -1.79
N ARG A 637 9.04 4.11 -2.69
CA ARG A 637 8.39 4.48 -3.96
C ARG A 637 9.42 4.62 -5.07
N LEU A 638 9.16 4.04 -6.24
CA LEU A 638 9.91 4.28 -7.47
C LEU A 638 9.33 5.50 -8.19
N ILE A 639 10.18 6.46 -8.56
CA ILE A 639 9.80 7.73 -9.17
C ILE A 639 10.49 7.94 -10.53
N ASP A 640 10.18 9.09 -11.14
CA ASP A 640 10.85 9.63 -12.33
C ASP A 640 10.62 8.80 -13.60
N PHE A 641 9.39 8.80 -14.11
CA PHE A 641 9.03 8.09 -15.35
C PHE A 641 9.20 8.95 -16.61
N GLY A 642 10.10 9.93 -16.61
CA GLY A 642 10.34 10.81 -17.77
C GLY A 642 10.72 10.02 -19.03
N ARG A 643 11.43 8.91 -18.88
CA ARG A 643 11.79 7.97 -19.96
C ARG A 643 11.00 6.66 -19.90
N GLY A 644 9.91 6.65 -19.13
CA GLY A 644 9.10 5.46 -18.92
C GLY A 644 8.49 4.98 -20.24
N GLU A 645 8.43 3.67 -20.39
CA GLU A 645 7.89 3.01 -21.58
C GLU A 645 6.91 1.93 -21.14
N ARG A 646 5.70 1.95 -21.70
CA ARG A 646 4.73 0.87 -21.51
C ARG A 646 4.80 -0.09 -22.68
N PHE A 647 4.71 -1.40 -22.39
CA PHE A 647 4.52 -2.35 -23.47
C PHE A 647 3.14 -2.18 -24.13
N GLU A 648 3.17 -1.78 -25.39
CA GLU A 648 2.02 -1.80 -26.29
C GLU A 648 2.16 -3.00 -27.24
N GLY A 649 1.17 -3.89 -27.22
CA GLY A 649 1.18 -5.08 -28.06
C GLY A 649 1.17 -4.75 -29.57
N GLY A 650 1.41 -5.76 -30.41
CA GLY A 650 1.17 -5.68 -31.86
C GLY A 650 -0.23 -6.19 -32.22
N GLU A 651 -0.74 -5.78 -33.37
CA GLU A 651 -2.03 -6.24 -33.90
C GLU A 651 -1.97 -7.72 -34.31
N ASP A 652 -0.84 -8.16 -34.88
CA ASP A 652 -0.59 -9.55 -35.22
C ASP A 652 0.38 -10.27 -34.25
N LYS A 653 0.38 -11.60 -34.29
CA LYS A 653 1.17 -12.45 -33.38
C LYS A 653 2.68 -12.32 -33.56
N GLN A 654 3.16 -12.18 -34.80
CA GLN A 654 4.60 -12.15 -35.10
C GLN A 654 5.20 -10.81 -34.68
N GLU A 655 4.54 -9.71 -35.04
CA GLU A 655 4.92 -8.37 -34.61
C GLU A 655 4.90 -8.25 -33.09
N ARG A 656 3.83 -8.76 -32.45
CA ARG A 656 3.73 -8.79 -30.98
C ARG A 656 4.89 -9.55 -30.35
N ALA A 657 5.29 -10.70 -30.90
CA ALA A 657 6.42 -11.47 -30.39
C ALA A 657 7.75 -10.71 -30.57
N LYS A 658 7.98 -10.08 -31.72
CA LYS A 658 9.18 -9.27 -31.99
C LYS A 658 9.27 -8.05 -31.05
N ARG A 659 8.18 -7.29 -30.91
CA ARG A 659 8.08 -6.16 -29.99
C ARG A 659 8.30 -6.60 -28.55
N TRP A 660 7.71 -7.72 -28.16
CA TRP A 660 7.88 -8.30 -26.83
C TRP A 660 9.34 -8.67 -26.56
N ASN A 661 10.02 -9.35 -27.48
CA ASN A 661 11.43 -9.72 -27.31
C ASN A 661 12.33 -8.48 -27.15
N GLY A 662 12.10 -7.44 -27.96
CA GLY A 662 12.85 -6.18 -27.85
C GLY A 662 12.57 -5.45 -26.54
N PHE A 663 11.31 -5.40 -26.11
CA PHE A 663 10.92 -4.80 -24.83
C PHE A 663 11.50 -5.59 -23.64
N GLN A 664 11.39 -6.91 -23.68
CA GLN A 664 11.94 -7.82 -22.67
C GLN A 664 13.45 -7.64 -22.52
N SER A 665 14.21 -7.50 -23.62
CA SER A 665 15.65 -7.18 -23.55
C SER A 665 15.91 -5.90 -22.75
N ARG A 666 15.13 -4.83 -23.00
CA ARG A 666 15.26 -3.57 -22.26
C ARG A 666 14.88 -3.68 -20.79
N LEU A 667 13.93 -4.56 -20.44
CA LEU A 667 13.62 -4.87 -19.03
C LEU A 667 14.81 -5.57 -18.36
N TRP A 668 15.45 -6.53 -19.03
CA TRP A 668 16.63 -7.22 -18.50
C TRP A 668 17.80 -6.26 -18.27
N ASP A 669 18.05 -5.35 -19.21
CA ASP A 669 19.08 -4.32 -19.04
C ASP A 669 18.79 -3.42 -17.84
N GLU A 670 17.53 -3.01 -17.66
CA GLU A 670 17.11 -2.22 -16.50
C GLU A 670 17.27 -2.98 -15.18
N LEU A 671 16.90 -4.28 -15.15
CA LEU A 671 17.10 -5.13 -13.97
C LEU A 671 18.58 -5.33 -13.64
N ARG A 672 19.45 -5.46 -14.65
CA ARG A 672 20.90 -5.56 -14.47
C ARG A 672 21.45 -4.29 -13.81
N ILE A 673 21.11 -3.12 -14.37
CA ILE A 673 21.50 -1.82 -13.80
C ILE A 673 20.98 -1.69 -12.36
N ALA A 674 19.72 -2.07 -12.12
CA ALA A 674 19.13 -1.97 -10.79
C ALA A 674 19.83 -2.85 -9.75
N ARG A 675 20.27 -4.05 -10.13
CA ARG A 675 21.03 -4.94 -9.23
C ARG A 675 22.38 -4.36 -8.86
N GLU A 676 23.09 -3.79 -9.83
CA GLU A 676 24.37 -3.12 -9.61
C GLU A 676 24.19 -1.90 -8.68
N GLN A 677 23.22 -1.04 -8.98
CA GLN A 677 22.89 0.17 -8.21
C GLN A 677 22.40 -0.15 -6.78
N LEU A 678 21.64 -1.24 -6.59
CA LEU A 678 21.10 -1.63 -5.28
C LEU A 678 21.99 -2.60 -4.50
N LEU A 679 23.18 -2.95 -5.00
CA LEU A 679 24.12 -3.86 -4.34
C LEU A 679 23.47 -5.22 -4.00
N ILE A 680 22.83 -5.84 -5.00
CA ILE A 680 22.19 -7.15 -4.88
C ILE A 680 23.20 -8.26 -5.20
N ASP A 681 23.62 -9.01 -4.18
CA ASP A 681 24.74 -9.97 -4.25
C ASP A 681 24.39 -11.32 -4.91
N ASP A 682 23.11 -11.71 -4.98
CA ASP A 682 22.73 -13.09 -5.39
C ASP A 682 22.74 -13.28 -6.91
N PRO A 683 23.51 -14.22 -7.49
CA PRO A 683 23.52 -14.49 -8.92
C PRO A 683 22.12 -14.96 -9.39
N VAL A 684 21.62 -14.38 -10.49
CA VAL A 684 20.49 -14.99 -11.21
C VAL A 684 21.01 -16.31 -11.77
N ILE A 685 20.62 -17.43 -11.16
CA ILE A 685 20.63 -18.71 -11.89
C ILE A 685 19.66 -18.48 -13.05
N GLY A 686 20.20 -18.48 -14.27
CA GLY A 686 19.46 -18.20 -15.50
C GLY A 686 18.15 -18.98 -15.57
N PHE A 687 17.11 -18.30 -16.03
CA PHE A 687 15.77 -18.84 -16.24
C PHE A 687 15.72 -19.92 -17.31
#